data_AF-A0A842RGZ5-F1
#
_entry.id   AF-A0A842RGZ5-F1
#
_cell.length_a   1.000
_cell.length_b   1.000
_cell.length_c   1.000
_cell.angle_alpha   90.00
_cell.angle_beta   90.00
_cell.angle_gamma   90.00
#
_symmetry.space_group_name_H-M   'P 1'
#
loop_
_entity.id
_entity.type
_entity.pdbx_description
1 polymer ?
#
loop_
_entity_poly.entity_id
_entity_poly.type
_entity_poly.pdbx_seq_one_letter_code
_entity_poly.pdbx_strand_id
1 'polypeptide(L)'
;MITPQLRGALKKMKKRVKILLISILAILCSSTIIAVSFPSNNQQYKTTNIGNNFLTYTTWGGLQLDRAVGVDLDSDGNIILCGYSNSFNGSQVFLVKYNTYLTALWNTSWKINKFDRASEMIIDDDDNIFVTGTLWENSTITPSDYVKNVFLLKFDSAGDLLWNRTWTTITDENANSLALDQTGNVYITGRTTHPNGSLFILKYSPDGIYQWNSTYDSNNSVANDIKVNDLGEIFITGYTNSPHPKEILLVKFNSTGYALWNVTVGGLGSEDIGRGITLLDTDIYLVGTTESLATNYLDTIVLKFNITGHIQWIQIRDEEYGESIGVRPDGNIVIIGNYLQTNGIFAAEYSPEGLLRWNTSWSCPGIDRGYDLVASDKGFYVAGETTSMGQGSYDMLLLAYQDVTTVTITEPTTITVPEGTVWYPYDDDNGSGFKIVWDFPAFWAVFILLFILILIIVILLILLFCQCDIITVRRKTRRTRETIDEDEDEEDEQEESKPKKKTRRKRKKEKKPTEKPLTLESNIQDAPEVGPATFREFKRIGIVKVKDFMAKSPEEIVSALNENGYTRISVEDITRMQQETQMMLDIPGLRVHDAVMLHKVNVRSKTALSKQDQDELWEEVSAIVDDNHVRKFLRWDNLKPTYEEMAEWIELGKKALSKPSSTDAALPEKAGKDTWDEET
;
A
#
# COMPACT_ATOMS: atom_id res chain seq x y z
N MET A 1 -37.15 72.65 5.16
CA MET A 1 -37.10 72.14 6.55
C MET A 1 -37.70 70.74 6.57
N ILE A 2 -36.89 69.69 6.61
CA ILE A 2 -37.39 68.31 6.75
C ILE A 2 -37.61 68.06 8.25
N THR A 3 -38.83 67.68 8.62
CA THR A 3 -39.25 67.48 10.02
C THR A 3 -38.42 66.37 10.71
N PRO A 4 -38.23 66.42 12.04
CA PRO A 4 -37.42 65.45 12.79
C PRO A 4 -37.84 63.99 12.60
N GLN A 5 -39.12 63.74 12.33
CA GLN A 5 -39.66 62.41 12.06
C GLN A 5 -39.11 61.79 10.75
N LEU A 6 -38.91 62.59 9.70
CA LEU A 6 -38.32 62.10 8.45
C LEU A 6 -36.83 61.77 8.59
N ARG A 7 -36.07 62.52 9.41
CA ARG A 7 -34.66 62.19 9.71
C ARG A 7 -34.52 60.85 10.41
N GLY A 8 -35.43 60.53 11.33
CA GLY A 8 -35.45 59.24 12.03
C GLY A 8 -35.74 58.06 11.09
N ALA A 9 -36.69 58.22 10.18
CA ALA A 9 -37.03 57.23 9.16
C ALA A 9 -35.86 57.00 8.19
N LEU A 10 -35.21 58.07 7.72
CA LEU A 10 -34.07 57.97 6.80
C LEU A 10 -32.87 57.25 7.44
N LYS A 11 -32.62 57.48 8.75
CA LYS A 11 -31.54 56.82 9.49
C LYS A 11 -31.80 55.32 9.69
N LYS A 12 -33.06 54.94 9.96
CA LYS A 12 -33.49 53.53 10.03
C LYS A 12 -33.40 52.85 8.66
N MET A 13 -33.76 53.54 7.58
CA MET A 13 -33.69 53.02 6.22
C MET A 13 -32.25 52.78 5.77
N LYS A 14 -31.33 53.74 6.01
CA LYS A 14 -29.90 53.58 5.74
C LYS A 14 -29.28 52.42 6.53
N LYS A 15 -29.68 52.22 7.79
CA LYS A 15 -29.21 51.09 8.61
C LYS A 15 -29.68 49.74 8.03
N ARG A 16 -30.95 49.65 7.59
CA ARG A 16 -31.50 48.43 6.97
C ARG A 16 -30.86 48.11 5.61
N VAL A 17 -30.63 49.13 4.78
CA VAL A 17 -29.92 48.96 3.49
C VAL A 17 -28.48 48.52 3.71
N LYS A 18 -27.79 49.06 4.73
CA LYS A 18 -26.42 48.64 5.07
C LYS A 18 -26.35 47.20 5.57
N ILE A 19 -27.33 46.76 6.37
CA ILE A 19 -27.45 45.37 6.81
C ILE A 19 -27.72 44.45 5.61
N LEU A 20 -28.64 44.82 4.73
CA LEU A 20 -28.96 44.05 3.52
C LEU A 20 -27.73 43.90 2.61
N LEU A 21 -26.96 44.98 2.40
CA LEU A 21 -25.72 44.95 1.63
C LEU A 21 -24.65 44.05 2.25
N ILE A 22 -24.50 44.06 3.58
CA ILE A 22 -23.57 43.18 4.30
C ILE A 22 -24.01 41.73 4.20
N SER A 23 -25.32 41.45 4.32
CA SER A 23 -25.87 40.09 4.15
C SER A 23 -25.68 39.58 2.72
N ILE A 24 -25.86 40.42 1.71
CA ILE A 24 -25.60 40.07 0.30
C ILE A 24 -24.10 39.85 0.08
N LEU A 25 -23.22 40.67 0.65
CA LEU A 25 -21.77 40.44 0.57
C LEU A 25 -21.35 39.13 1.27
N ALA A 26 -21.95 38.80 2.41
CA ALA A 26 -21.69 37.56 3.12
C ALA A 26 -22.16 36.34 2.32
N ILE A 27 -23.34 36.43 1.68
CA ILE A 27 -23.86 35.39 0.78
C ILE A 27 -22.97 35.25 -0.47
N LEU A 28 -22.46 36.36 -1.01
CA LEU A 28 -21.55 36.36 -2.17
C LEU A 28 -20.16 35.81 -1.83
N CYS A 29 -19.66 36.04 -0.62
CA CYS A 29 -18.42 35.43 -0.11
C CYS A 29 -18.60 33.96 0.28
N SER A 30 -19.81 33.52 0.66
CA SER A 30 -20.11 32.09 0.86
C SER A 30 -20.43 31.36 -0.45
N SER A 31 -20.85 32.08 -1.50
CA SER A 31 -21.15 31.52 -2.82
C SER A 31 -19.98 31.58 -3.81
N THR A 32 -18.85 32.19 -3.43
CA THR A 32 -17.56 31.76 -4.00
C THR A 32 -17.23 30.41 -3.40
N ILE A 33 -17.98 29.40 -3.86
CA ILE A 33 -17.55 28.03 -3.91
C ILE A 33 -16.15 28.11 -4.52
N ILE A 34 -15.16 27.76 -3.72
CA ILE A 34 -13.85 27.37 -4.23
C ILE A 34 -14.17 26.13 -5.06
N ALA A 35 -14.51 26.35 -6.34
CA ALA A 35 -14.37 25.32 -7.34
C ALA A 35 -12.87 25.10 -7.44
N VAL A 36 -12.35 24.23 -6.57
CA VAL A 36 -11.08 23.58 -6.80
C VAL A 36 -11.27 22.93 -8.15
N SER A 37 -10.65 23.52 -9.17
CA SER A 37 -10.60 22.94 -10.50
C SER A 37 -10.08 21.51 -10.33
N PHE A 38 -10.91 20.52 -10.67
CA PHE A 38 -10.43 19.16 -10.85
C PHE A 38 -9.18 19.22 -11.73
N PRO A 39 -8.05 18.59 -11.35
CA PRO A 39 -7.11 18.16 -12.35
C PRO A 39 -7.83 17.09 -13.18
N SER A 40 -8.54 17.54 -14.22
CA SER A 40 -9.44 16.74 -15.06
C SER A 40 -8.73 15.69 -15.93
N ASN A 41 -7.47 15.36 -15.63
CA ASN A 41 -6.63 14.53 -16.49
C ASN A 41 -6.19 13.20 -15.86
N ASN A 42 -6.60 12.87 -14.63
CA ASN A 42 -6.03 11.72 -13.90
C ASN A 42 -7.02 10.61 -13.55
N GLN A 43 -8.28 10.67 -14.00
CA GLN A 43 -9.23 9.58 -13.83
C GLN A 43 -9.43 8.83 -15.14
N GLN A 44 -9.06 7.54 -15.17
CA GLN A 44 -9.40 6.65 -16.28
C GLN A 44 -10.61 5.79 -15.90
N TYR A 45 -11.53 5.62 -16.85
CA TYR A 45 -12.71 4.76 -16.71
C TYR A 45 -12.65 3.65 -17.73
N LYS A 46 -12.93 2.42 -17.32
CA LYS A 46 -13.18 1.31 -18.25
C LYS A 46 -14.16 0.33 -17.62
N THR A 47 -15.12 -0.08 -18.44
CA THR A 47 -16.10 -1.11 -18.11
C THR A 47 -15.81 -2.34 -18.94
N THR A 48 -15.81 -3.51 -18.30
CA THR A 48 -15.70 -4.81 -18.97
C THR A 48 -16.84 -5.71 -18.50
N ASN A 49 -17.51 -6.38 -19.45
CA ASN A 49 -18.56 -7.34 -19.12
C ASN A 49 -17.93 -8.66 -18.66
N ILE A 50 -18.44 -9.22 -17.56
CA ILE A 50 -18.05 -10.54 -17.05
C ILE A 50 -19.30 -11.41 -16.96
N GLY A 51 -19.54 -12.17 -18.03
CA GLY A 51 -20.82 -12.85 -18.21
C GLY A 51 -21.96 -11.84 -18.31
N ASN A 52 -22.91 -11.92 -17.38
CA ASN A 52 -24.00 -10.94 -17.28
C ASN A 52 -23.66 -9.76 -16.35
N ASN A 53 -22.58 -9.79 -15.57
CA ASN A 53 -22.25 -8.77 -14.58
C ASN A 53 -21.29 -7.69 -15.14
N PHE A 54 -21.27 -6.53 -14.48
CA PHE A 54 -20.42 -5.42 -14.89
C PHE A 54 -19.25 -5.25 -13.93
N LEU A 55 -18.05 -5.19 -14.49
CA LEU A 55 -16.88 -4.68 -13.79
C LEU A 55 -16.56 -3.30 -14.32
N THR A 56 -16.49 -2.31 -13.44
CA THR A 56 -15.98 -0.97 -13.77
C THR A 56 -14.87 -0.62 -12.80
N TYR A 57 -13.85 0.07 -13.27
CA TYR A 57 -12.85 0.63 -12.38
C TYR A 57 -12.64 2.12 -12.64
N THR A 58 -12.11 2.79 -11.63
CA THR A 58 -11.53 4.12 -11.75
C THR A 58 -10.17 4.16 -11.04
N THR A 59 -9.28 5.01 -11.52
CA THR A 59 -7.97 5.22 -10.94
C THR A 59 -7.79 6.66 -10.49
N TRP A 60 -6.95 6.87 -9.48
CA TRP A 60 -6.59 8.20 -9.01
C TRP A 60 -5.13 8.23 -8.55
N GLY A 61 -4.37 9.22 -9.02
CA GLY A 61 -2.97 9.35 -8.68
C GLY A 61 -2.25 10.30 -9.61
N GLY A 62 -0.94 10.42 -9.44
CA GLY A 62 -0.03 11.12 -10.33
C GLY A 62 1.27 10.33 -10.46
N LEU A 63 2.35 10.98 -10.92
CA LEU A 63 3.58 10.27 -11.31
C LEU A 63 4.31 9.48 -10.20
N GLN A 64 3.91 9.61 -8.93
CA GLN A 64 4.50 8.91 -7.79
C GLN A 64 3.56 7.83 -7.25
N LEU A 65 3.96 7.17 -6.17
CA LEU A 65 3.15 6.12 -5.55
C LEU A 65 1.93 6.72 -4.84
N ASP A 66 0.76 6.26 -5.23
CA ASP A 66 -0.55 6.53 -4.66
C ASP A 66 -1.26 5.18 -4.44
N ARG A 67 -1.83 4.98 -3.26
CA ARG A 67 -2.41 3.69 -2.86
C ARG A 67 -3.70 3.89 -2.11
N ALA A 68 -4.77 3.21 -2.52
CA ALA A 68 -5.97 3.05 -1.70
C ALA A 68 -5.81 1.83 -0.80
N VAL A 69 -6.23 1.97 0.45
CA VAL A 69 -6.09 0.93 1.49
C VAL A 69 -7.42 0.54 2.11
N GLY A 70 -8.42 1.43 2.11
CA GLY A 70 -9.74 1.16 2.68
C GLY A 70 -10.87 1.68 1.78
N VAL A 71 -12.00 0.99 1.79
CA VAL A 71 -13.22 1.37 1.06
C VAL A 71 -14.45 1.10 1.93
N ASP A 72 -15.39 2.05 1.95
CA ASP A 72 -16.66 1.85 2.66
C ASP A 72 -17.79 2.64 1.96
N LEU A 73 -19.03 2.37 2.35
CA LEU A 73 -20.23 2.98 1.79
C LEU A 73 -20.92 3.90 2.80
N ASP A 74 -21.37 5.07 2.33
CA ASP A 74 -22.27 5.91 3.13
C ASP A 74 -23.73 5.41 3.05
N SER A 75 -24.60 6.04 3.83
CA SER A 75 -26.02 5.72 3.92
C SER A 75 -26.79 5.86 2.59
N ASP A 76 -26.27 6.65 1.63
CA ASP A 76 -26.79 6.81 0.27
C ASP A 76 -26.23 5.77 -0.72
N GLY A 77 -25.26 4.95 -0.28
CA GLY A 77 -24.54 3.98 -1.11
C GLY A 77 -23.44 4.60 -1.98
N ASN A 78 -23.02 5.83 -1.69
CA ASN A 78 -21.82 6.42 -2.27
C ASN A 78 -20.59 5.74 -1.69
N ILE A 79 -19.55 5.66 -2.51
CA ILE A 79 -18.32 4.93 -2.20
C ILE A 79 -17.29 5.92 -1.69
N ILE A 80 -16.74 5.68 -0.51
CA ILE A 80 -15.61 6.44 0.01
C ILE A 80 -14.38 5.56 -0.07
N LEU A 81 -13.29 6.14 -0.58
CA LEU A 81 -12.00 5.50 -0.73
C LEU A 81 -10.97 6.25 0.11
N CYS A 82 -10.20 5.54 0.92
CA CYS A 82 -9.12 6.10 1.72
C CYS A 82 -7.77 5.49 1.33
N GLY A 83 -6.72 6.28 1.45
CA GLY A 83 -5.38 5.89 1.03
C GLY A 83 -4.31 6.89 1.44
N TYR A 84 -3.16 6.76 0.79
CA TYR A 84 -2.14 7.78 0.84
C TYR A 84 -1.54 8.06 -0.54
N SER A 85 -1.14 9.31 -0.74
CA SER A 85 -0.60 9.80 -2.01
C SER A 85 0.76 10.45 -1.82
N ASN A 86 1.73 10.12 -2.68
CA ASN A 86 3.02 10.81 -2.76
C ASN A 86 3.07 11.85 -3.89
N SER A 87 2.10 11.82 -4.80
CA SER A 87 2.08 12.63 -6.01
C SER A 87 1.77 14.12 -5.77
N PHE A 88 1.11 14.48 -4.66
CA PHE A 88 0.59 15.83 -4.42
C PHE A 88 1.09 16.46 -3.11
N ASN A 89 2.39 16.85 -3.08
CA ASN A 89 3.09 17.48 -1.94
C ASN A 89 3.50 16.53 -0.79
N GLY A 90 3.99 15.33 -1.12
CA GLY A 90 4.51 14.33 -0.16
C GLY A 90 3.42 13.41 0.38
N SER A 91 3.79 12.36 1.14
CA SER A 91 2.84 11.37 1.67
C SER A 91 1.77 12.04 2.53
N GLN A 92 0.52 11.96 2.09
CA GLN A 92 -0.65 12.49 2.79
C GLN A 92 -1.74 11.43 2.84
N VAL A 93 -2.51 11.41 3.92
CA VAL A 93 -3.78 10.69 3.95
C VAL A 93 -4.72 11.34 2.94
N PHE A 94 -5.36 10.53 2.11
CA PHE A 94 -6.21 11.01 1.04
C PHE A 94 -7.55 10.27 1.04
N LEU A 95 -8.64 11.03 0.89
CA LEU A 95 -9.99 10.52 0.81
C LEU A 95 -10.66 11.00 -0.48
N VAL A 96 -11.40 10.12 -1.14
CA VAL A 96 -12.26 10.46 -2.28
C VAL A 96 -13.61 9.82 -2.11
N LYS A 97 -14.66 10.61 -2.33
CA LYS A 97 -16.03 10.10 -2.41
C LYS A 97 -16.47 10.03 -3.86
N TYR A 98 -17.11 8.93 -4.23
CA TYR A 98 -17.68 8.65 -5.53
C TYR A 98 -19.16 8.30 -5.39
N ASN A 99 -19.97 8.61 -6.38
CA ASN A 99 -21.31 8.01 -6.46
C ASN A 99 -21.24 6.57 -6.98
N THR A 100 -22.39 5.89 -7.05
CA THR A 100 -22.51 4.51 -7.56
C THR A 100 -22.10 4.33 -9.03
N TYR A 101 -21.96 5.42 -9.78
CA TYR A 101 -21.47 5.44 -11.17
C TYR A 101 -19.97 5.72 -11.27
N LEU A 102 -19.24 5.67 -10.14
CA LEU A 102 -17.82 6.00 -10.02
C LEU A 102 -17.47 7.44 -10.43
N THR A 103 -18.44 8.36 -10.42
CA THR A 103 -18.14 9.78 -10.59
C THR A 103 -17.71 10.38 -9.26
N ALA A 104 -16.55 11.01 -9.21
CA ALA A 104 -16.07 11.66 -7.99
C ALA A 104 -16.99 12.83 -7.60
N LEU A 105 -17.46 12.81 -6.36
CA LEU A 105 -18.27 13.85 -5.73
C LEU A 105 -17.39 14.89 -5.05
N TRP A 106 -16.41 14.44 -4.26
CA TRP A 106 -15.43 15.28 -3.61
C TRP A 106 -14.15 14.49 -3.28
N ASN A 107 -13.07 15.21 -3.00
CA ASN A 107 -11.85 14.64 -2.40
C ASN A 107 -11.31 15.60 -1.33
N THR A 108 -10.64 15.04 -0.34
CA THR A 108 -9.96 15.79 0.72
C THR A 108 -8.64 15.12 1.07
N SER A 109 -7.71 15.87 1.63
CA SER A 109 -6.45 15.33 2.10
C SER A 109 -6.11 15.84 3.49
N TRP A 110 -5.33 15.05 4.22
CA TRP A 110 -4.85 15.41 5.53
C TRP A 110 -3.37 15.10 5.66
N LYS A 111 -2.67 16.02 6.33
CA LYS A 111 -1.23 15.95 6.54
C LYS A 111 -0.86 16.56 7.88
N ILE A 112 -0.10 15.84 8.68
CA ILE A 112 0.65 16.43 9.79
C ILE A 112 2.14 16.45 9.43
N ASN A 113 2.71 15.36 8.91
CA ASN A 113 4.16 15.21 8.74
C ASN A 113 4.56 14.63 7.37
N LYS A 114 5.84 14.24 7.23
CA LYS A 114 6.44 13.85 5.94
C LYS A 114 5.99 12.47 5.45
N PHE A 115 5.62 11.56 6.35
CA PHE A 115 5.24 10.19 6.03
C PHE A 115 4.07 9.80 6.92
N ASP A 116 2.86 10.07 6.45
CA ASP A 116 1.61 9.67 7.11
C ASP A 116 0.98 8.63 6.18
N ARG A 117 0.69 7.41 6.68
CA ARG A 117 0.04 6.37 5.87
C ARG A 117 -1.22 5.91 6.56
N ALA A 118 -2.35 6.11 5.89
CA ALA A 118 -3.59 5.45 6.25
C ALA A 118 -3.42 3.92 6.15
N SER A 119 -4.08 3.21 7.04
CA SER A 119 -4.15 1.75 7.04
C SER A 119 -5.56 1.25 6.81
N GLU A 120 -6.58 1.92 7.37
CA GLU A 120 -7.98 1.48 7.35
C GLU A 120 -8.92 2.68 7.48
N MET A 121 -10.17 2.51 7.00
CA MET A 121 -11.26 3.48 7.15
C MET A 121 -12.59 2.76 7.44
N ILE A 122 -13.46 3.39 8.24
CA ILE A 122 -14.87 2.98 8.41
C ILE A 122 -15.78 4.20 8.46
N ILE A 123 -17.06 4.01 8.13
CA ILE A 123 -18.11 5.02 8.23
C ILE A 123 -19.08 4.65 9.36
N ASP A 124 -19.50 5.63 10.17
CA ASP A 124 -20.56 5.43 11.18
C ASP A 124 -21.96 5.68 10.60
N ASP A 125 -23.00 5.34 11.35
CA ASP A 125 -24.41 5.51 10.92
C ASP A 125 -24.82 6.97 10.64
N ASP A 126 -24.01 7.94 11.10
CA ASP A 126 -24.19 9.37 10.86
C ASP A 126 -23.36 9.86 9.63
N ASP A 127 -22.82 8.94 8.84
CA ASP A 127 -21.93 9.16 7.70
C ASP A 127 -20.60 9.87 8.04
N ASN A 128 -20.17 9.83 9.30
CA ASN A 128 -18.84 10.30 9.66
C ASN A 128 -17.79 9.26 9.32
N ILE A 129 -16.63 9.73 8.88
CA ILE A 129 -15.56 8.89 8.37
C ILE A 129 -14.44 8.83 9.39
N PHE A 130 -14.08 7.64 9.84
CA PHE A 130 -12.94 7.42 10.72
C PHE A 130 -11.79 6.80 9.95
N VAL A 131 -10.58 7.33 10.13
CA VAL A 131 -9.37 6.83 9.47
C VAL A 131 -8.28 6.62 10.50
N THR A 132 -7.64 5.45 10.48
CA THR A 132 -6.45 5.15 11.28
C THR A 132 -5.23 4.96 10.39
N GLY A 133 -4.06 5.02 11.00
CA GLY A 133 -2.83 4.70 10.30
C GLY A 133 -1.59 4.93 11.13
N THR A 134 -0.45 4.87 10.45
CA THR A 134 0.86 5.08 11.06
C THR A 134 1.38 6.48 10.71
N LEU A 135 1.85 7.18 11.74
CA LEU A 135 2.49 8.48 11.68
C LEU A 135 3.99 8.29 11.97
N TRP A 136 4.88 8.76 11.09
CA TRP A 136 6.32 8.74 11.33
C TRP A 136 6.78 10.11 11.81
N GLU A 137 7.35 10.14 13.02
CA GLU A 137 7.86 11.35 13.64
C GLU A 137 9.35 11.22 13.96
N ASN A 138 10.06 12.34 14.06
CA ASN A 138 11.44 12.31 14.51
C ASN A 138 11.51 11.83 15.97
N SER A 139 12.38 10.87 16.25
CA SER A 139 12.65 10.40 17.60
C SER A 139 13.17 11.55 18.47
N THR A 140 12.54 11.74 19.63
CA THR A 140 13.00 12.71 20.65
C THR A 140 14.20 12.19 21.44
N ILE A 141 14.47 10.88 21.36
CA ILE A 141 15.56 10.20 22.09
C ILE A 141 16.80 10.08 21.20
N THR A 142 16.63 9.71 19.93
CA THR A 142 17.70 9.53 18.94
C THR A 142 17.46 10.44 17.74
N PRO A 143 18.01 11.68 17.71
CA PRO A 143 17.69 12.72 16.72
C PRO A 143 18.00 12.43 15.22
N SER A 144 18.25 11.18 14.85
CA SER A 144 18.41 10.69 13.49
C SER A 144 17.44 9.57 13.10
N ASP A 145 16.65 9.06 14.06
CA ASP A 145 15.72 7.97 13.85
C ASP A 145 14.28 8.49 13.76
N TYR A 146 13.41 7.68 13.16
CA TYR A 146 11.97 7.91 13.17
C TYR A 146 11.31 6.95 14.17
N VAL A 147 10.32 7.44 14.90
CA VAL A 147 9.40 6.63 15.70
C VAL A 147 8.06 6.58 14.99
N LYS A 148 7.43 5.41 15.02
CA LYS A 148 6.08 5.20 14.48
C LYS A 148 5.05 5.34 15.58
N ASN A 149 4.07 6.20 15.36
CA ASN A 149 2.92 6.43 16.23
C ASN A 149 1.62 6.08 15.50
N VAL A 150 0.54 5.89 16.25
CA VAL A 150 -0.79 5.66 15.69
C VAL A 150 -1.54 6.98 15.63
N PHE A 151 -2.21 7.27 14.51
CA PHE A 151 -3.16 8.38 14.44
C PHE A 151 -4.60 7.86 14.27
N LEU A 152 -5.57 8.68 14.69
CA LEU A 152 -7.00 8.49 14.43
C LEU A 152 -7.59 9.83 14.00
N LEU A 153 -8.28 9.85 12.85
CA LEU A 153 -8.97 11.00 12.30
C LEU A 153 -10.47 10.74 12.30
N LYS A 154 -11.26 11.78 12.50
CA LYS A 154 -12.70 11.79 12.20
C LYS A 154 -13.01 12.95 11.26
N PHE A 155 -13.68 12.65 10.15
CA PHE A 155 -14.25 13.61 9.21
C PHE A 155 -15.78 13.51 9.25
N ASP A 156 -16.47 14.57 8.86
CA ASP A 156 -17.90 14.50 8.58
C ASP A 156 -18.16 13.94 7.17
N SER A 157 -19.44 13.81 6.81
CA SER A 157 -19.90 13.26 5.53
C SER A 157 -19.59 14.16 4.32
N ALA A 158 -19.19 15.42 4.56
CA ALA A 158 -18.72 16.36 3.55
C ALA A 158 -17.19 16.30 3.35
N GLY A 159 -16.47 15.53 4.19
CA GLY A 159 -15.02 15.41 4.15
C GLY A 159 -14.27 16.49 4.95
N ASP A 160 -14.97 17.24 5.81
CA ASP A 160 -14.34 18.20 6.71
C ASP A 160 -13.83 17.50 7.98
N LEU A 161 -12.58 17.78 8.37
CA LEU A 161 -11.97 17.19 9.56
C LEU A 161 -12.64 17.72 10.84
N LEU A 162 -13.29 16.84 11.60
CA LEU A 162 -13.90 17.16 12.89
C LEU A 162 -12.86 17.16 14.01
N TRP A 163 -12.04 16.11 14.09
CA TRP A 163 -10.96 16.00 15.07
C TRP A 163 -9.88 14.99 14.65
N ASN A 164 -8.71 15.09 15.29
CA ASN A 164 -7.63 14.11 15.16
C ASN A 164 -7.04 13.76 16.53
N ARG A 165 -6.52 12.55 16.66
CA ARG A 165 -5.80 12.05 17.84
C ARG A 165 -4.54 11.33 17.39
N THR A 166 -3.52 11.41 18.23
CA THR A 166 -2.29 10.63 18.07
C THR A 166 -2.06 9.87 19.36
N TRP A 167 -1.86 8.56 19.25
CA TRP A 167 -1.37 7.73 20.32
C TRP A 167 0.13 7.52 20.13
N THR A 168 0.90 8.11 21.04
CA THR A 168 2.36 8.07 21.03
C THR A 168 2.87 7.22 22.17
N THR A 169 3.86 6.38 21.92
CA THR A 169 4.62 5.72 22.99
C THR A 169 6.12 6.01 22.84
N ILE A 170 6.95 5.32 23.64
CA ILE A 170 8.41 5.38 23.50
C ILE A 170 8.94 4.40 22.45
N THR A 171 8.07 3.59 21.85
CA THR A 171 8.41 2.52 20.90
C THR A 171 7.72 2.70 19.55
N ASP A 172 7.98 1.79 18.60
CA ASP A 172 7.30 1.77 17.31
C ASP A 172 5.93 1.10 17.43
N GLU A 173 4.90 1.82 17.02
CA GLU A 173 3.53 1.34 16.86
C GLU A 173 3.07 1.43 15.41
N ASN A 174 2.44 0.36 14.92
CA ASN A 174 1.80 0.30 13.61
C ASN A 174 0.33 -0.03 13.80
N ALA A 175 -0.57 0.88 13.43
CA ALA A 175 -1.99 0.58 13.32
C ALA A 175 -2.28 -0.09 11.97
N ASN A 176 -3.11 -1.12 12.01
CA ASN A 176 -3.45 -1.93 10.83
C ASN A 176 -4.94 -1.86 10.52
N SER A 177 -5.82 -1.88 11.52
CA SER A 177 -7.28 -1.85 11.31
C SER A 177 -8.01 -1.14 12.46
N LEU A 178 -9.26 -0.76 12.22
CA LEU A 178 -10.16 -0.15 13.18
C LEU A 178 -11.59 -0.71 13.05
N ALA A 179 -12.37 -0.62 14.13
CA ALA A 179 -13.78 -1.00 14.16
C ALA A 179 -14.58 -0.07 15.08
N LEU A 180 -15.89 0.01 14.85
CA LEU A 180 -16.84 0.70 15.72
C LEU A 180 -17.70 -0.30 16.49
N ASP A 181 -18.07 0.04 17.72
CA ASP A 181 -19.24 -0.60 18.37
C ASP A 181 -20.52 0.17 18.05
N GLN A 182 -21.68 -0.40 18.42
CA GLN A 182 -23.00 0.23 18.20
C GLN A 182 -23.18 1.60 18.85
N THR A 183 -22.32 1.98 19.80
CA THR A 183 -22.35 3.30 20.43
C THR A 183 -21.38 4.28 19.79
N GLY A 184 -20.71 3.87 18.70
CA GLY A 184 -19.70 4.64 17.98
C GLY A 184 -18.33 4.70 18.66
N ASN A 185 -18.06 3.87 19.68
CA ASN A 185 -16.71 3.82 20.24
C ASN A 185 -15.77 3.21 19.20
N VAL A 186 -14.58 3.81 19.08
CA VAL A 186 -13.57 3.39 18.12
C VAL A 186 -12.60 2.44 18.78
N TYR A 187 -12.37 1.30 18.13
CA TYR A 187 -11.37 0.32 18.48
C TYR A 187 -10.28 0.31 17.41
N ILE A 188 -9.02 0.37 17.79
CA ILE A 188 -7.88 0.32 16.85
C ILE A 188 -6.96 -0.81 17.25
N THR A 189 -6.49 -1.57 16.26
CA THR A 189 -5.56 -2.68 16.48
C THR A 189 -4.30 -2.54 15.62
N GLY A 190 -3.29 -3.33 15.94
CA GLY A 190 -2.04 -3.37 15.20
C GLY A 190 -0.93 -4.08 15.97
N ARG A 191 0.31 -3.61 15.82
CA ARG A 191 1.46 -4.11 16.59
C ARG A 191 2.19 -2.98 17.30
N THR A 192 2.69 -3.25 18.49
CA THR A 192 3.64 -2.42 19.23
C THR A 192 4.92 -3.22 19.46
N THR A 193 6.07 -2.55 19.48
CA THR A 193 7.37 -3.20 19.78
C THR A 193 7.64 -3.34 21.28
N HIS A 194 6.86 -2.71 22.16
CA HIS A 194 7.01 -2.83 23.63
C HIS A 194 6.08 -3.88 24.26
N PRO A 195 6.54 -4.71 25.22
CA PRO A 195 7.93 -4.96 25.61
C PRO A 195 8.66 -5.99 24.73
N ASN A 196 7.99 -6.78 23.88
CA ASN A 196 8.61 -7.83 23.04
C ASN A 196 7.92 -8.03 21.68
N GLY A 197 7.28 -7.00 21.11
CA GLY A 197 6.37 -7.20 19.99
C GLY A 197 5.05 -7.81 20.45
N SER A 198 3.96 -7.06 20.39
CA SER A 198 2.64 -7.52 20.83
C SER A 198 1.57 -6.90 19.97
N LEU A 199 0.44 -7.59 19.83
CA LEU A 199 -0.74 -6.94 19.30
C LEU A 199 -1.30 -6.00 20.38
N PHE A 200 -1.86 -4.86 19.97
CA PHE A 200 -2.50 -3.91 20.88
C PHE A 200 -3.95 -3.67 20.50
N ILE A 201 -4.73 -3.19 21.46
CA ILE A 201 -6.08 -2.66 21.26
C ILE A 201 -6.13 -1.28 21.92
N LEU A 202 -6.58 -0.27 21.19
CA LEU A 202 -6.95 1.03 21.75
C LEU A 202 -8.46 1.18 21.70
N LYS A 203 -9.04 1.77 22.75
CA LYS A 203 -10.44 2.23 22.73
C LYS A 203 -10.51 3.74 22.88
N TYR A 204 -11.29 4.38 22.02
CA TYR A 204 -11.69 5.78 22.11
C TYR A 204 -13.21 5.89 22.10
N SER A 205 -13.74 6.93 22.73
CA SER A 205 -15.15 7.32 22.57
C SER A 205 -15.41 7.92 21.18
N PRO A 206 -16.68 8.08 20.75
CA PRO A 206 -17.04 8.73 19.49
C PRO A 206 -16.49 10.16 19.34
N ASP A 207 -16.28 10.85 20.47
CA ASP A 207 -15.69 12.20 20.54
C ASP A 207 -14.14 12.20 20.51
N GLY A 208 -13.55 11.03 20.29
CA GLY A 208 -12.09 10.85 20.27
C GLY A 208 -11.45 10.95 21.65
N ILE A 209 -12.20 10.78 22.75
CA ILE A 209 -11.60 10.74 24.11
C ILE A 209 -11.08 9.33 24.37
N TYR A 210 -9.79 9.19 24.64
CA TYR A 210 -9.13 7.93 25.00
C TYR A 210 -9.81 7.28 26.22
N GLN A 211 -10.09 5.98 26.12
CA GLN A 211 -10.71 5.20 27.19
C GLN A 211 -9.70 4.26 27.86
N TRP A 212 -9.09 3.36 27.08
CA TRP A 212 -8.12 2.39 27.57
C TRP A 212 -7.29 1.80 26.43
N ASN A 213 -6.22 1.10 26.78
CA ASN A 213 -5.49 0.21 25.89
C ASN A 213 -5.26 -1.16 26.53
N SER A 214 -5.03 -2.16 25.69
CA SER A 214 -4.69 -3.52 26.08
C SER A 214 -3.63 -4.06 25.12
N THR A 215 -2.74 -4.92 25.60
CA THR A 215 -1.77 -5.64 24.76
C THR A 215 -1.91 -7.14 24.97
N TYR A 216 -1.63 -7.92 23.93
CA TYR A 216 -1.76 -9.36 23.96
C TYR A 216 -0.60 -10.03 23.21
N ASP A 217 -0.21 -11.20 23.72
CA ASP A 217 0.74 -12.13 23.10
C ASP A 217 2.12 -11.54 22.78
N SER A 218 2.99 -11.51 23.81
CA SER A 218 4.36 -10.97 23.79
C SER A 218 5.37 -11.77 22.95
N ASN A 219 4.90 -12.38 21.86
CA ASN A 219 5.63 -13.25 20.94
C ASN A 219 5.73 -12.63 19.55
N ASN A 220 5.84 -11.30 19.48
CA ASN A 220 5.91 -10.54 18.23
C ASN A 220 4.69 -10.78 17.31
N SER A 221 3.52 -10.82 17.94
CA SER A 221 2.23 -11.01 17.29
C SER A 221 1.74 -9.72 16.67
N VAL A 222 1.00 -9.85 15.57
CA VAL A 222 0.46 -8.73 14.80
C VAL A 222 -1.02 -8.96 14.59
N ALA A 223 -1.83 -7.97 14.96
CA ALA A 223 -3.23 -7.92 14.57
C ALA A 223 -3.36 -7.24 13.20
N ASN A 224 -3.96 -7.92 12.24
CA ASN A 224 -4.19 -7.39 10.90
C ASN A 224 -5.59 -6.78 10.77
N ASP A 225 -6.60 -7.40 11.39
CA ASP A 225 -7.98 -6.91 11.32
C ASP A 225 -8.75 -7.12 12.64
N ILE A 226 -9.77 -6.29 12.87
CA ILE A 226 -10.59 -6.23 14.09
C ILE A 226 -12.07 -6.05 13.74
N LYS A 227 -12.94 -6.77 14.43
CA LYS A 227 -14.40 -6.53 14.43
C LYS A 227 -14.94 -6.52 15.85
N VAL A 228 -16.01 -5.76 16.06
CA VAL A 228 -16.71 -5.68 17.35
C VAL A 228 -18.17 -6.03 17.10
N ASN A 229 -18.73 -6.92 17.91
CA ASN A 229 -20.15 -7.27 17.81
C ASN A 229 -21.03 -6.34 18.64
N ASP A 230 -22.34 -6.53 18.53
CA ASP A 230 -23.37 -5.75 19.24
C ASP A 230 -23.28 -5.81 20.76
N LEU A 231 -22.63 -6.84 21.31
CA LEU A 231 -22.39 -7.00 22.74
C LEU A 231 -21.10 -6.28 23.21
N GLY A 232 -20.38 -5.64 22.29
CA GLY A 232 -19.08 -5.01 22.54
C GLY A 232 -17.93 -6.01 22.69
N GLU A 233 -18.12 -7.28 22.30
CA GLU A 233 -17.05 -8.28 22.26
C GLU A 233 -16.18 -8.05 21.03
N ILE A 234 -14.87 -8.20 21.20
CA ILE A 234 -13.88 -7.82 20.20
C ILE A 234 -13.26 -9.08 19.62
N PHE A 235 -13.15 -9.15 18.30
CA PHE A 235 -12.56 -10.26 17.57
C PHE A 235 -11.41 -9.73 16.73
N ILE A 236 -10.24 -10.32 16.89
CA ILE A 236 -9.03 -9.89 16.19
C ILE A 236 -8.44 -11.09 15.45
N THR A 237 -8.08 -10.86 14.20
CA THR A 237 -7.28 -11.78 13.40
C THR A 237 -5.90 -11.21 13.10
N GLY A 238 -4.95 -12.09 12.81
CA GLY A 238 -3.59 -11.72 12.46
C GLY A 238 -2.68 -12.93 12.49
N TYR A 239 -1.47 -12.75 13.03
CA TYR A 239 -0.56 -13.86 13.27
C TYR A 239 0.23 -13.74 14.57
N THR A 240 0.69 -14.88 15.07
CA THR A 240 1.59 -15.02 16.22
C THR A 240 2.86 -15.79 15.84
N ASN A 241 3.93 -15.67 16.62
CA ASN A 241 5.11 -16.55 16.50
C ASN A 241 5.15 -17.65 17.56
N SER A 242 4.02 -17.94 18.22
CA SER A 242 3.91 -19.01 19.20
C SER A 242 2.63 -19.83 18.96
N PRO A 243 2.70 -21.17 18.88
CA PRO A 243 3.88 -22.02 19.10
C PRO A 243 4.93 -22.02 17.97
N HIS A 244 4.56 -21.67 16.73
CA HIS A 244 5.48 -21.61 15.58
C HIS A 244 5.51 -20.21 14.96
N PRO A 245 6.54 -19.86 14.17
CA PRO A 245 6.59 -18.58 13.48
C PRO A 245 5.39 -18.39 12.55
N LYS A 246 4.76 -17.21 12.59
CA LYS A 246 3.61 -16.83 11.74
C LYS A 246 2.52 -17.92 11.67
N GLU A 247 1.80 -18.15 12.76
CA GLU A 247 0.53 -18.88 12.74
C GLU A 247 -0.65 -17.92 12.74
N ILE A 248 -1.74 -18.27 12.02
CA ILE A 248 -2.98 -17.50 12.06
C ILE A 248 -3.45 -17.46 13.51
N LEU A 249 -3.72 -16.26 14.01
CA LEU A 249 -4.22 -16.04 15.34
C LEU A 249 -5.63 -15.45 15.25
N LEU A 250 -6.60 -16.11 15.89
CA LEU A 250 -7.93 -15.56 16.17
C LEU A 250 -8.08 -15.41 17.68
N VAL A 251 -8.38 -14.21 18.17
CA VAL A 251 -8.59 -13.95 19.60
C VAL A 251 -9.89 -13.22 19.83
N LYS A 252 -10.66 -13.69 20.81
CA LYS A 252 -11.83 -12.99 21.33
C LYS A 252 -11.49 -12.28 22.63
N PHE A 253 -11.90 -11.03 22.76
CA PHE A 253 -11.83 -10.24 23.99
C PHE A 253 -13.22 -9.81 24.41
N ASN A 254 -13.38 -9.51 25.70
CA ASN A 254 -14.56 -8.79 26.19
C ASN A 254 -14.44 -7.28 25.92
N SER A 255 -15.49 -6.53 26.23
CA SER A 255 -15.58 -5.08 26.02
C SER A 255 -14.61 -4.23 26.84
N THR A 256 -13.92 -4.84 27.80
CA THR A 256 -12.86 -4.21 28.62
C THR A 256 -11.44 -4.53 28.13
N GLY A 257 -11.30 -5.31 27.04
CA GLY A 257 -10.01 -5.67 26.46
C GLY A 257 -9.31 -6.85 27.12
N TYR A 258 -10.01 -7.66 27.93
CA TYR A 258 -9.48 -8.93 28.45
C TYR A 258 -9.75 -10.06 27.46
N ALA A 259 -8.70 -10.82 27.13
CA ALA A 259 -8.82 -11.99 26.26
C ALA A 259 -9.66 -13.08 26.95
N LEU A 260 -10.66 -13.60 26.24
CA LEU A 260 -11.55 -14.67 26.69
C LEU A 260 -11.06 -16.02 26.21
N TRP A 261 -10.70 -16.11 24.92
CA TRP A 261 -10.13 -17.29 24.30
C TRP A 261 -9.34 -16.91 23.05
N ASN A 262 -8.44 -17.79 22.63
CA ASN A 262 -7.72 -17.69 21.36
C ASN A 262 -7.70 -19.05 20.66
N VAL A 263 -7.48 -19.00 19.35
CA VAL A 263 -7.26 -20.15 18.49
C VAL A 263 -6.08 -19.82 17.58
N THR A 264 -5.15 -20.76 17.43
CA THR A 264 -4.12 -20.67 16.40
C THR A 264 -4.37 -21.72 15.31
N VAL A 265 -4.13 -21.34 14.06
CA VAL A 265 -4.24 -22.22 12.90
C VAL A 265 -2.97 -22.08 12.07
N GLY A 266 -2.22 -23.16 11.93
CA GLY A 266 -0.95 -23.18 11.21
C GLY A 266 -0.14 -24.45 11.48
N GLY A 267 1.11 -24.48 11.01
CA GLY A 267 1.97 -25.65 11.13
C GLY A 267 3.46 -25.35 11.31
N LEU A 268 4.26 -26.41 11.44
CA LEU A 268 5.71 -26.33 11.64
C LEU A 268 6.44 -25.75 10.41
N GLY A 269 6.87 -24.49 10.50
CA GLY A 269 7.83 -23.89 9.55
C GLY A 269 7.22 -23.32 8.27
N SER A 270 5.99 -22.84 8.36
CA SER A 270 5.16 -22.21 7.32
C SER A 270 4.77 -20.78 7.70
N GLU A 271 4.49 -19.93 6.71
CA GLU A 271 3.79 -18.66 6.96
C GLU A 271 2.27 -18.84 6.83
N ASP A 272 1.57 -18.76 7.95
CA ASP A 272 0.10 -18.76 8.02
C ASP A 272 -0.38 -17.45 8.66
N ILE A 273 -1.08 -16.61 7.90
CA ILE A 273 -1.40 -15.24 8.29
C ILE A 273 -2.89 -14.97 8.10
N GLY A 274 -3.60 -14.65 9.18
CA GLY A 274 -4.96 -14.11 9.10
C GLY A 274 -4.92 -12.68 8.62
N ARG A 275 -5.73 -12.31 7.63
CA ARG A 275 -5.69 -10.99 6.98
C ARG A 275 -6.95 -10.19 7.27
N GLY A 276 -8.11 -10.73 6.88
CA GLY A 276 -9.43 -10.11 7.13
C GLY A 276 -10.30 -10.98 8.02
N ILE A 277 -11.18 -10.35 8.80
CA ILE A 277 -12.20 -11.00 9.62
C ILE A 277 -13.55 -10.31 9.47
N THR A 278 -14.62 -11.09 9.42
CA THR A 278 -15.98 -10.58 9.44
C THR A 278 -16.90 -11.46 10.27
N LEU A 279 -18.02 -10.90 10.70
CA LEU A 279 -19.00 -11.54 11.57
C LEU A 279 -20.32 -11.65 10.84
N LEU A 280 -21.00 -12.78 10.99
CA LEU A 280 -22.37 -12.98 10.56
C LEU A 280 -23.11 -13.71 11.68
N ASP A 281 -24.02 -13.00 12.34
CA ASP A 281 -24.72 -13.47 13.54
C ASP A 281 -23.74 -13.97 14.64
N THR A 282 -23.72 -15.27 14.88
CA THR A 282 -22.83 -15.93 15.85
C THR A 282 -21.60 -16.57 15.21
N ASP A 283 -21.44 -16.45 13.91
CA ASP A 283 -20.35 -17.07 13.16
C ASP A 283 -19.27 -16.05 12.84
N ILE A 284 -18.03 -16.51 12.88
CA ILE A 284 -16.82 -15.74 12.59
C ILE A 284 -16.23 -16.29 11.31
N TYR A 285 -15.97 -15.41 10.35
CA TYR A 285 -15.36 -15.74 9.08
C TYR A 285 -14.01 -15.02 8.96
N LEU A 286 -13.00 -15.73 8.48
CA LEU A 286 -11.65 -15.21 8.35
C LEU A 286 -11.10 -15.60 6.99
N VAL A 287 -10.45 -14.64 6.33
CA VAL A 287 -9.63 -14.90 5.14
C VAL A 287 -8.16 -14.63 5.45
N GLY A 288 -7.28 -15.42 4.89
CA GLY A 288 -5.85 -15.26 5.08
C GLY A 288 -5.03 -16.02 4.05
N THR A 289 -3.77 -16.21 4.40
CA THR A 289 -2.81 -16.98 3.60
C THR A 289 -2.28 -18.14 4.43
N THR A 290 -2.09 -19.30 3.81
CA THR A 290 -1.51 -20.48 4.45
C THR A 290 -0.40 -21.07 3.59
N GLU A 291 0.70 -21.46 4.22
CA GLU A 291 1.70 -22.37 3.63
C GLU A 291 1.59 -23.77 4.24
N SER A 292 1.09 -23.91 5.47
CA SER A 292 1.03 -25.21 6.16
C SER A 292 0.03 -26.17 5.54
N LEU A 293 -1.07 -25.63 5.02
CA LEU A 293 -2.16 -26.41 4.42
C LEU A 293 -2.16 -26.36 2.90
N ALA A 294 -1.15 -25.70 2.32
CA ALA A 294 -1.00 -25.50 0.89
C ALA A 294 -0.26 -26.64 0.19
N THR A 295 -0.49 -26.81 -1.12
CA THR A 295 0.12 -27.91 -1.88
C THR A 295 1.45 -27.54 -2.55
N ASN A 296 1.73 -26.27 -2.81
CA ASN A 296 2.81 -25.82 -3.70
C ASN A 296 3.42 -24.43 -3.33
N TYR A 297 2.65 -23.46 -2.81
CA TYR A 297 3.10 -22.15 -2.32
C TYR A 297 2.10 -21.52 -1.32
N LEU A 298 2.21 -20.24 -0.93
CA LEU A 298 1.17 -19.49 -0.21
C LEU A 298 -0.20 -19.62 -0.92
N ASP A 299 -1.18 -20.23 -0.26
CA ASP A 299 -2.55 -20.42 -0.72
C ASP A 299 -3.52 -19.59 0.11
N THR A 300 -4.70 -19.28 -0.43
CA THR A 300 -5.74 -18.56 0.29
C THR A 300 -6.48 -19.54 1.17
N ILE A 301 -6.65 -19.19 2.44
CA ILE A 301 -7.48 -19.95 3.36
C ILE A 301 -8.68 -19.12 3.79
N VAL A 302 -9.86 -19.75 3.75
CA VAL A 302 -11.10 -19.21 4.29
C VAL A 302 -11.54 -20.13 5.43
N LEU A 303 -11.73 -19.56 6.61
CA LEU A 303 -12.08 -20.27 7.82
C LEU A 303 -13.43 -19.77 8.32
N LYS A 304 -14.30 -20.70 8.71
CA LYS A 304 -15.48 -20.40 9.52
C LYS A 304 -15.30 -20.98 10.91
N PHE A 305 -15.57 -20.18 11.93
CA PHE A 305 -15.67 -20.59 13.32
C PHE A 305 -17.06 -20.24 13.85
N ASN A 306 -17.49 -20.98 14.87
CA ASN A 306 -18.60 -20.51 15.70
C ASN A 306 -18.10 -19.51 16.76
N ILE A 307 -19.02 -18.87 17.49
CA ILE A 307 -18.71 -17.86 18.52
C ILE A 307 -17.82 -18.34 19.68
N THR A 308 -17.68 -19.67 19.84
CA THR A 308 -16.83 -20.30 20.87
C THR A 308 -15.42 -20.62 20.38
N GLY A 309 -15.10 -20.33 19.11
CA GLY A 309 -13.79 -20.56 18.52
C GLY A 309 -13.61 -21.96 17.91
N HIS A 310 -14.66 -22.75 17.76
CA HIS A 310 -14.56 -24.04 17.07
C HIS A 310 -14.71 -23.87 15.57
N ILE A 311 -13.74 -24.39 14.80
CA ILE A 311 -13.79 -24.45 13.34
C ILE A 311 -15.03 -25.24 12.89
N GLN A 312 -15.82 -24.64 12.02
CA GLN A 312 -16.98 -25.28 11.37
C GLN A 312 -16.61 -25.81 9.99
N TRP A 313 -15.83 -25.06 9.21
CA TRP A 313 -15.29 -25.51 7.93
C TRP A 313 -14.04 -24.72 7.54
N ILE A 314 -13.27 -25.29 6.59
CA ILE A 314 -12.08 -24.71 6.00
C ILE A 314 -12.20 -24.84 4.47
N GLN A 315 -11.91 -23.76 3.74
CA GLN A 315 -11.72 -23.77 2.29
C GLN A 315 -10.31 -23.29 1.96
N ILE A 316 -9.66 -23.96 1.01
CA ILE A 316 -8.32 -23.62 0.54
C ILE A 316 -8.42 -23.36 -0.97
N ARG A 317 -7.73 -22.31 -1.43
CA ARG A 317 -7.62 -21.98 -2.85
C ARG A 317 -6.16 -21.79 -3.24
N ASP A 318 -5.77 -22.44 -4.33
CA ASP A 318 -4.38 -22.50 -4.76
C ASP A 318 -3.91 -21.20 -5.48
N GLU A 319 -2.62 -20.88 -5.36
CA GLU A 319 -1.89 -19.83 -6.13
C GLU A 319 -2.28 -18.36 -5.86
N GLU A 320 -2.93 -18.11 -4.74
CA GLU A 320 -3.64 -16.89 -4.40
C GLU A 320 -3.36 -16.55 -2.92
N TYR A 321 -3.15 -15.28 -2.54
CA TYR A 321 -3.20 -14.89 -1.12
C TYR A 321 -4.43 -14.02 -0.85
N GLY A 322 -5.22 -14.40 0.15
CA GLY A 322 -6.39 -13.64 0.57
C GLY A 322 -6.00 -12.38 1.34
N GLU A 323 -6.78 -11.31 1.20
CA GLU A 323 -6.53 -10.02 1.87
C GLU A 323 -7.73 -9.53 2.68
N SER A 324 -8.92 -9.40 2.07
CA SER A 324 -10.11 -8.86 2.75
C SER A 324 -11.35 -9.71 2.51
N ILE A 325 -12.30 -9.61 3.44
CA ILE A 325 -13.52 -10.43 3.52
C ILE A 325 -14.70 -9.56 3.95
N GLY A 326 -15.83 -9.71 3.27
CA GLY A 326 -17.05 -8.97 3.52
C GLY A 326 -18.28 -9.89 3.49
N VAL A 327 -19.36 -9.43 4.12
CA VAL A 327 -20.64 -10.14 4.15
C VAL A 327 -21.66 -9.35 3.35
N ARG A 328 -22.35 -10.03 2.44
CA ARG A 328 -23.45 -9.46 1.68
C ARG A 328 -24.73 -9.45 2.52
N PRO A 329 -25.71 -8.58 2.20
CA PRO A 329 -27.00 -8.57 2.89
C PRO A 329 -27.79 -9.89 2.82
N ASP A 330 -27.50 -10.76 1.86
CA ASP A 330 -28.08 -12.10 1.75
C ASP A 330 -27.35 -13.17 2.59
N GLY A 331 -26.31 -12.78 3.33
CA GLY A 331 -25.47 -13.63 4.16
C GLY A 331 -24.31 -14.30 3.42
N ASN A 332 -24.19 -14.16 2.11
CA ASN A 332 -23.05 -14.72 1.38
C ASN A 332 -21.76 -13.96 1.73
N ILE A 333 -20.65 -14.70 1.72
CA ILE A 333 -19.34 -14.24 2.11
C ILE A 333 -18.53 -13.97 0.84
N VAL A 334 -18.09 -12.73 0.65
CA VAL A 334 -17.22 -12.35 -0.46
C VAL A 334 -15.81 -12.19 0.09
N ILE A 335 -14.84 -12.80 -0.59
CA ILE A 335 -13.42 -12.60 -0.32
C ILE A 335 -12.75 -11.96 -1.53
N ILE A 336 -11.70 -11.20 -1.26
CA ILE A 336 -10.75 -10.77 -2.25
C ILE A 336 -9.34 -11.19 -1.86
N GLY A 337 -8.47 -11.22 -2.86
CA GLY A 337 -7.06 -11.37 -2.66
C GLY A 337 -6.30 -11.13 -3.95
N ASN A 338 -5.06 -11.57 -3.97
CA ASN A 338 -4.14 -11.27 -5.05
C ASN A 338 -3.45 -12.54 -5.56
N TYR A 339 -3.28 -12.62 -6.88
CA TYR A 339 -2.49 -13.64 -7.54
C TYR A 339 -0.99 -13.35 -7.41
N LEU A 340 -0.22 -14.36 -7.03
CA LEU A 340 1.23 -14.23 -6.88
C LEU A 340 1.97 -14.15 -8.21
N GLN A 341 1.50 -14.90 -9.22
CA GLN A 341 2.22 -15.01 -10.50
C GLN A 341 1.92 -13.85 -11.43
N THR A 342 0.66 -13.40 -11.45
CA THR A 342 0.19 -12.37 -12.38
C THR A 342 0.06 -11.00 -11.74
N ASN A 343 0.21 -10.88 -10.41
CA ASN A 343 -0.09 -9.67 -9.64
C ASN A 343 -1.47 -9.09 -10.02
N GLY A 344 -2.48 -9.95 -10.15
CA GLY A 344 -3.87 -9.55 -10.37
C GLY A 344 -4.71 -9.72 -9.12
N ILE A 345 -5.92 -9.18 -9.14
CA ILE A 345 -6.91 -9.28 -8.07
C ILE A 345 -7.83 -10.46 -8.36
N PHE A 346 -8.21 -11.25 -7.35
CA PHE A 346 -9.30 -12.21 -7.47
C PHE A 346 -10.41 -11.87 -6.49
N ALA A 347 -11.63 -12.33 -6.81
CA ALA A 347 -12.74 -12.35 -5.90
C ALA A 347 -13.44 -13.71 -5.95
N ALA A 348 -13.95 -14.16 -4.81
CA ALA A 348 -14.77 -15.36 -4.71
C ALA A 348 -15.90 -15.16 -3.72
N GLU A 349 -17.05 -15.78 -3.99
CA GLU A 349 -18.20 -15.74 -3.10
C GLU A 349 -18.53 -17.16 -2.61
N TYR A 350 -18.78 -17.27 -1.30
CA TYR A 350 -19.16 -18.49 -0.62
C TYR A 350 -20.51 -18.31 0.06
N SER A 351 -21.30 -19.38 0.07
CA SER A 351 -22.43 -19.49 1.00
C SER A 351 -21.97 -19.58 2.46
N PRO A 352 -22.84 -19.28 3.45
CA PRO A 352 -22.55 -19.50 4.86
C PRO A 352 -22.10 -20.93 5.21
N GLU A 353 -22.53 -21.92 4.42
CA GLU A 353 -22.17 -23.33 4.54
C GLU A 353 -20.80 -23.68 3.92
N GLY A 354 -20.12 -22.72 3.29
CA GLY A 354 -18.80 -22.90 2.69
C GLY A 354 -18.81 -23.41 1.25
N LEU A 355 -19.98 -23.46 0.59
CA LEU A 355 -20.06 -23.79 -0.83
C LEU A 355 -19.68 -22.57 -1.69
N LEU A 356 -18.71 -22.74 -2.58
CA LEU A 356 -18.32 -21.74 -3.58
C LEU A 356 -19.48 -21.47 -4.55
N ARG A 357 -19.89 -20.21 -4.67
CA ARG A 357 -20.95 -19.74 -5.57
C ARG A 357 -20.40 -19.33 -6.92
N TRP A 358 -19.37 -18.48 -6.91
CA TRP A 358 -18.65 -18.03 -8.08
C TRP A 358 -17.25 -17.55 -7.67
N ASN A 359 -16.36 -17.47 -8.66
CA ASN A 359 -15.10 -16.74 -8.53
C ASN A 359 -14.77 -16.04 -9.84
N THR A 360 -13.91 -15.04 -9.75
CA THR A 360 -13.44 -14.29 -10.90
C THR A 360 -12.07 -13.68 -10.61
N SER A 361 -11.39 -13.25 -11.65
CA SER A 361 -10.06 -12.65 -11.56
C SER A 361 -9.89 -11.53 -12.55
N TRP A 362 -9.06 -10.56 -12.16
CA TRP A 362 -8.73 -9.39 -12.95
C TRP A 362 -7.24 -9.17 -12.89
N SER A 363 -6.60 -9.32 -14.05
CA SER A 363 -5.20 -8.99 -14.22
C SER A 363 -5.05 -8.12 -15.47
N CYS A 364 -4.22 -7.09 -15.35
CA CYS A 364 -3.67 -6.38 -16.48
C CYS A 364 -2.17 -6.68 -16.58
N PRO A 365 -1.45 -6.23 -17.64
CA PRO A 365 -0.03 -6.54 -17.80
C PRO A 365 0.90 -6.02 -16.68
N GLY A 366 0.43 -5.07 -15.86
CA GLY A 366 1.17 -4.53 -14.72
C GLY A 366 0.81 -5.20 -13.39
N ILE A 367 1.07 -4.49 -12.29
CA ILE A 367 0.80 -4.94 -10.92
C ILE A 367 -0.50 -4.30 -10.46
N ASP A 368 -1.50 -5.11 -10.13
CA ASP A 368 -2.81 -4.72 -9.64
C ASP A 368 -3.10 -5.46 -8.32
N ARG A 369 -3.28 -4.73 -7.22
CA ARG A 369 -3.52 -5.34 -5.90
C ARG A 369 -4.76 -4.77 -5.24
N GLY A 370 -5.58 -5.65 -4.68
CA GLY A 370 -6.68 -5.31 -3.78
C GLY A 370 -6.22 -5.42 -2.33
N TYR A 371 -6.64 -4.46 -1.51
CA TYR A 371 -6.31 -4.39 -0.08
C TYR A 371 -7.54 -4.50 0.80
N ASP A 372 -8.65 -3.88 0.39
CA ASP A 372 -9.88 -3.88 1.18
C ASP A 372 -11.12 -3.99 0.29
N LEU A 373 -12.22 -4.45 0.87
CA LEU A 373 -13.47 -4.84 0.23
C LEU A 373 -14.65 -4.37 1.09
N VAL A 374 -15.62 -3.73 0.43
CA VAL A 374 -16.97 -3.54 0.99
C VAL A 374 -18.00 -4.22 0.10
N ALA A 375 -18.84 -5.06 0.71
CA ALA A 375 -19.91 -5.78 0.03
C ALA A 375 -21.25 -5.03 0.17
N SER A 376 -22.10 -5.13 -0.85
CA SER A 376 -23.41 -4.49 -0.92
C SER A 376 -24.47 -5.42 -1.50
N ASP A 377 -25.72 -4.98 -1.50
CA ASP A 377 -26.83 -5.67 -2.18
C ASP A 377 -26.63 -5.70 -3.70
N LYS A 378 -25.97 -4.68 -4.28
CA LYS A 378 -25.76 -4.50 -5.72
C LYS A 378 -24.44 -5.09 -6.24
N GLY A 379 -23.64 -5.70 -5.38
CA GLY A 379 -22.31 -6.23 -5.72
C GLY A 379 -21.28 -5.83 -4.65
N PHE A 380 -20.07 -5.44 -5.04
CA PHE A 380 -19.02 -5.06 -4.08
C PHE A 380 -18.00 -4.10 -4.70
N TYR A 381 -17.22 -3.45 -3.83
CA TYR A 381 -16.19 -2.48 -4.19
C TYR A 381 -14.86 -2.87 -3.54
N VAL A 382 -13.77 -2.63 -4.25
CA VAL A 382 -12.41 -2.99 -3.83
C VAL A 382 -11.50 -1.77 -3.90
N ALA A 383 -10.82 -1.47 -2.80
CA ALA A 383 -9.71 -0.54 -2.74
C ALA A 383 -8.39 -1.24 -3.09
N GLY A 384 -7.54 -0.57 -3.85
CA GLY A 384 -6.28 -1.15 -4.29
C GLY A 384 -5.24 -0.18 -4.83
N GLU A 385 -4.23 -0.76 -5.49
CA GLU A 385 -3.26 -0.06 -6.31
C GLU A 385 -3.12 -0.71 -7.69
N THR A 386 -2.71 0.09 -8.67
CA THR A 386 -2.44 -0.38 -10.04
C THR A 386 -1.23 0.33 -10.63
N THR A 387 -0.35 -0.40 -11.32
CA THR A 387 0.62 0.19 -12.27
C THR A 387 0.16 0.05 -13.72
N SER A 388 -0.96 -0.64 -13.93
CA SER A 388 -1.47 -0.99 -15.25
C SER A 388 -2.31 0.13 -15.88
N MET A 389 -2.97 0.94 -15.05
CA MET A 389 -4.12 1.78 -15.45
C MET A 389 -4.02 3.24 -14.98
N GLY A 390 -2.82 3.69 -14.59
CA GLY A 390 -2.58 5.02 -14.06
C GLY A 390 -1.36 5.73 -14.68
N GLN A 391 -0.87 6.79 -14.03
CA GLN A 391 0.21 7.63 -14.54
C GLN A 391 1.47 7.46 -13.69
N GLY A 392 2.53 6.90 -14.28
CA GLY A 392 3.83 6.81 -13.60
C GLY A 392 3.98 5.55 -12.76
N SER A 393 3.92 5.66 -11.43
CA SER A 393 4.18 4.53 -10.53
C SER A 393 2.88 3.77 -10.22
N TYR A 394 2.64 3.40 -8.97
CA TYR A 394 1.38 2.85 -8.50
C TYR A 394 0.37 3.98 -8.33
N ASP A 395 -0.84 3.81 -8.86
CA ASP A 395 -1.97 4.70 -8.67
C ASP A 395 -3.04 4.02 -7.82
N MET A 396 -3.88 4.79 -7.13
CA MET A 396 -5.02 4.27 -6.39
C MET A 396 -6.00 3.61 -7.36
N LEU A 397 -6.51 2.44 -6.99
CA LEU A 397 -7.51 1.70 -7.74
C LEU A 397 -8.79 1.60 -6.92
N LEU A 398 -9.92 1.92 -7.56
CA LEU A 398 -11.25 1.53 -7.10
C LEU A 398 -11.86 0.63 -8.16
N LEU A 399 -12.14 -0.62 -7.80
CA LEU A 399 -12.81 -1.60 -8.64
C LEU A 399 -14.22 -1.83 -8.10
N ALA A 400 -15.22 -1.72 -8.97
CA ALA A 400 -16.62 -1.94 -8.68
C ALA A 400 -17.14 -3.13 -9.48
N TYR A 401 -17.61 -4.15 -8.75
CA TYR A 401 -18.34 -5.27 -9.31
C TYR A 401 -19.83 -5.06 -9.05
N GLN A 402 -20.63 -5.04 -10.12
CA GLN A 402 -22.08 -4.85 -10.03
C GLN A 402 -22.81 -6.06 -10.58
N ASP A 403 -23.73 -6.58 -9.78
CA ASP A 403 -24.63 -7.65 -10.18
C ASP A 403 -25.68 -7.13 -11.14
N VAL A 404 -25.92 -7.87 -12.22
CA VAL A 404 -27.07 -7.60 -13.08
C VAL A 404 -28.29 -8.28 -12.50
N THR A 405 -29.04 -7.52 -11.70
CA THR A 405 -30.47 -7.77 -11.54
C THR A 405 -31.12 -7.49 -12.89
N THR A 406 -31.96 -8.39 -13.42
CA THR A 406 -32.66 -8.22 -14.71
C THR A 406 -33.19 -6.79 -14.89
N VAL A 407 -32.44 -5.96 -15.62
CA VAL A 407 -32.91 -4.64 -16.03
C VAL A 407 -33.91 -4.89 -17.14
N THR A 408 -35.18 -4.59 -16.90
CA THR A 408 -36.11 -4.36 -17.99
C THR A 408 -35.54 -3.18 -18.75
N ILE A 409 -34.97 -3.45 -19.93
CA ILE A 409 -34.43 -2.43 -20.81
C ILE A 409 -35.62 -1.57 -21.27
N THR A 410 -35.95 -0.50 -20.55
CA THR A 410 -36.52 0.67 -21.20
C THR A 410 -35.39 1.29 -22.00
N GLU A 411 -35.60 1.40 -23.31
CA GLU A 411 -34.58 1.76 -24.31
C GLU A 411 -33.64 2.89 -23.85
N PRO A 412 -32.34 2.82 -24.23
CA PRO A 412 -31.39 3.87 -23.89
C PRO A 412 -31.86 5.20 -24.49
N THR A 413 -32.15 6.18 -23.64
CA THR A 413 -32.20 7.58 -24.07
C THR A 413 -30.84 7.93 -24.65
N THR A 414 -30.80 8.08 -25.97
CA THR A 414 -29.67 8.59 -26.73
C THR A 414 -29.35 10.00 -26.24
N ILE A 415 -28.31 10.14 -25.42
CA ILE A 415 -27.71 11.44 -25.15
C ILE A 415 -26.94 11.82 -26.41
N THR A 416 -27.46 12.79 -27.15
CA THR A 416 -26.79 13.37 -28.32
C THR A 416 -25.63 14.23 -27.84
N VAL A 417 -24.40 13.79 -28.14
CA VAL A 417 -23.20 14.62 -27.98
C VAL A 417 -23.27 15.74 -29.02
N PRO A 418 -23.10 17.03 -28.66
CA PRO A 418 -23.11 18.11 -29.64
C PRO A 418 -22.03 17.89 -30.70
N GLU A 419 -22.38 18.04 -31.98
CA GLU A 419 -21.43 17.95 -33.09
C GLU A 419 -20.26 18.93 -32.89
N GLY A 420 -19.04 18.40 -32.80
CA GLY A 420 -17.82 19.20 -32.66
C GLY A 420 -16.67 18.54 -31.89
N THR A 421 -16.87 17.38 -31.26
CA THR A 421 -15.80 16.71 -30.50
C THR A 421 -14.79 16.04 -31.43
N VAL A 422 -13.71 16.75 -31.75
CA VAL A 422 -12.53 16.19 -32.42
C VAL A 422 -11.60 15.57 -31.38
N TRP A 423 -11.29 14.29 -31.54
CA TRP A 423 -10.30 13.57 -30.75
C TRP A 423 -8.91 13.74 -31.39
N TYR A 424 -7.90 14.10 -30.59
CA TYR A 424 -6.50 14.03 -31.02
C TYR A 424 -5.81 12.86 -30.33
N PRO A 425 -5.14 11.94 -31.05
CA PRO A 425 -4.13 11.09 -30.46
C PRO A 425 -2.93 11.94 -30.05
N TYR A 426 -2.37 11.67 -28.87
CA TYR A 426 -1.19 12.37 -28.36
C TYR A 426 0.07 11.83 -29.05
N ASP A 427 0.73 12.68 -29.83
CA ASP A 427 2.06 12.47 -30.39
C ASP A 427 3.08 13.19 -29.49
N ASP A 428 4.10 12.47 -29.06
CA ASP A 428 5.26 13.00 -28.33
C ASP A 428 6.11 13.85 -29.28
N ASP A 429 6.20 15.16 -29.02
CA ASP A 429 7.49 15.89 -29.08
C ASP A 429 7.36 17.39 -28.74
N ASN A 430 8.22 17.80 -27.80
CA ASN A 430 8.82 19.13 -27.63
C ASN A 430 7.93 20.37 -27.36
N GLY A 431 8.11 20.91 -26.14
CA GLY A 431 8.42 22.35 -25.96
C GLY A 431 7.25 23.31 -25.68
N SER A 432 7.20 23.77 -24.43
CA SER A 432 6.79 25.11 -23.99
C SER A 432 5.71 25.86 -24.80
N GLY A 433 4.50 25.92 -24.25
CA GLY A 433 3.50 26.90 -24.69
C GLY A 433 2.21 26.80 -23.91
N PHE A 434 2.08 27.55 -22.81
CA PHE A 434 0.79 27.77 -22.17
C PHE A 434 -0.18 28.43 -23.16
N LYS A 435 -1.21 27.69 -23.58
CA LYS A 435 -2.43 28.25 -24.19
C LYS A 435 -3.59 28.01 -23.23
N ILE A 436 -3.99 29.06 -22.53
CA ILE A 436 -5.24 29.10 -21.79
C ILE A 436 -6.36 29.23 -22.82
N VAL A 437 -7.14 28.18 -23.02
CA VAL A 437 -8.41 28.23 -23.76
C VAL A 437 -9.51 28.40 -22.72
N TRP A 438 -10.11 29.58 -22.67
CA TRP A 438 -11.27 29.85 -21.83
C TRP A 438 -12.50 29.20 -22.47
N ASP A 439 -13.31 28.47 -21.69
CA ASP A 439 -14.62 28.02 -22.14
C ASP A 439 -15.61 29.20 -22.05
N PHE A 440 -15.95 29.76 -23.21
CA PHE A 440 -16.46 31.12 -23.39
C PHE A 440 -17.98 31.39 -23.15
N PRO A 441 -18.93 30.43 -23.10
CA PRO A 441 -20.36 30.80 -22.98
C PRO A 441 -20.85 31.08 -21.55
N ALA A 442 -20.44 30.28 -20.56
CA ALA A 442 -20.99 30.36 -19.20
C ALA A 442 -20.45 31.57 -18.41
N PHE A 443 -19.19 31.92 -18.65
CA PHE A 443 -18.52 33.05 -17.98
C PHE A 443 -19.17 34.39 -18.32
N TRP A 444 -19.57 34.59 -19.59
CA TRP A 444 -20.28 35.79 -20.03
C TRP A 444 -21.72 35.86 -19.49
N ALA A 445 -22.44 34.74 -19.35
CA ALA A 445 -23.79 34.75 -18.81
C ALA A 445 -23.83 35.24 -17.35
N VAL A 446 -22.88 34.78 -16.53
CA VAL A 446 -22.74 35.24 -15.13
C VAL A 446 -22.31 36.70 -15.09
N PHE A 447 -21.35 37.12 -15.93
CA PHE A 447 -20.89 38.51 -15.98
C PHE A 447 -22.00 39.47 -16.45
N ILE A 448 -22.81 39.06 -17.42
CA ILE A 448 -23.95 39.83 -17.95
C ILE A 448 -25.05 39.96 -16.88
N LEU A 449 -25.37 38.88 -16.17
CA LEU A 449 -26.34 38.92 -15.07
C LEU A 449 -25.86 39.80 -13.91
N LEU A 450 -24.56 39.72 -13.56
CA LEU A 450 -23.96 40.59 -12.55
C LEU A 450 -23.96 42.06 -12.98
N PHE A 451 -23.65 42.33 -14.26
CA PHE A 451 -23.66 43.67 -14.83
C PHE A 451 -25.08 44.27 -14.88
N ILE A 452 -26.08 43.47 -15.26
CA ILE A 452 -27.50 43.89 -15.24
C ILE A 452 -27.95 44.20 -13.81
N LEU A 453 -27.57 43.37 -12.83
CA LEU A 453 -27.90 43.60 -11.42
C LEU A 453 -27.26 44.90 -10.89
N ILE A 454 -26.00 45.15 -11.22
CA ILE A 454 -25.31 46.39 -10.87
C ILE A 454 -25.99 47.59 -11.55
N LEU A 455 -26.38 47.46 -12.83
CA LEU A 455 -27.08 48.51 -13.56
C LEU A 455 -28.44 48.85 -12.90
N ILE A 456 -29.19 47.83 -12.47
CA ILE A 456 -30.47 48.00 -11.77
C ILE A 456 -30.26 48.70 -10.42
N ILE A 457 -29.24 48.33 -9.66
CA ILE A 457 -28.88 48.98 -8.39
C ILE A 457 -28.49 50.44 -8.62
N VAL A 458 -27.70 50.74 -9.66
CA VAL A 458 -27.30 52.10 -10.04
C VAL A 458 -28.52 52.92 -10.47
N ILE A 459 -29.43 52.36 -11.27
CA ILE A 459 -30.68 53.02 -11.67
C ILE A 459 -31.57 53.31 -10.47
N LEU A 460 -31.71 52.36 -9.54
CA LEU A 460 -32.47 52.56 -8.29
C LEU A 460 -31.84 53.64 -7.42
N LEU A 461 -30.51 53.69 -7.32
CA LEU A 461 -29.78 54.75 -6.63
C LEU A 461 -29.96 56.10 -7.32
N ILE A 462 -29.87 56.17 -8.65
CA ILE A 462 -30.10 57.41 -9.42
C ILE A 462 -31.55 57.89 -9.23
N LEU A 463 -32.55 57.00 -9.23
CA LEU A 463 -33.94 57.36 -8.97
C LEU A 463 -34.16 57.84 -7.53
N LEU A 464 -33.43 57.28 -6.55
CA LEU A 464 -33.40 57.73 -5.16
C LEU A 464 -32.68 59.09 -4.99
N PHE A 465 -31.66 59.38 -5.79
CA PHE A 465 -30.94 60.66 -5.79
C PHE A 465 -31.65 61.75 -6.62
N CYS A 466 -32.41 61.40 -7.65
CA CYS A 466 -33.22 62.34 -8.45
C CYS A 466 -34.40 62.96 -7.67
N GLN A 467 -34.73 62.45 -6.48
CA GLN A 467 -35.69 63.09 -5.57
C GLN A 467 -35.04 64.06 -4.55
N CYS A 468 -33.71 64.26 -4.59
CA CYS A 468 -33.01 65.20 -3.73
C CYS A 468 -32.09 66.13 -4.54
N ASP A 469 -32.53 67.39 -4.62
CA ASP A 469 -31.73 68.61 -4.82
C ASP A 469 -31.42 69.07 -6.26
N ILE A 470 -32.39 69.85 -6.78
CA ILE A 470 -32.13 71.10 -7.51
C ILE A 470 -31.68 72.16 -6.47
N ILE A 471 -30.46 72.70 -6.60
CA ILE A 471 -30.01 74.11 -6.37
C ILE A 471 -28.47 74.20 -6.28
N THR A 472 -27.88 74.53 -7.43
CA THR A 472 -26.81 75.52 -7.75
C THR A 472 -25.77 76.04 -6.71
N VAL A 473 -24.48 75.95 -7.11
CA VAL A 473 -23.55 77.06 -7.52
C VAL A 473 -22.20 77.31 -6.78
N ARG A 474 -21.11 77.11 -7.58
CA ARG A 474 -19.87 77.91 -7.84
C ARG A 474 -18.51 77.64 -7.12
N ARG A 475 -17.49 77.57 -8.03
CA ARG A 475 -16.10 78.11 -8.01
C ARG A 475 -15.05 77.33 -7.17
N LYS A 476 -13.77 77.17 -7.55
CA LYS A 476 -12.94 77.48 -8.75
C LYS A 476 -11.54 76.83 -8.53
N THR A 477 -10.86 76.43 -9.62
CA THR A 477 -9.39 76.43 -9.85
C THR A 477 -8.39 75.57 -9.02
N ARG A 478 -7.87 74.51 -9.67
CA ARG A 478 -6.50 74.32 -10.22
C ARG A 478 -5.23 74.52 -9.32
N ARG A 479 -4.44 73.42 -9.30
CA ARG A 479 -3.00 73.28 -9.68
C ARG A 479 -1.87 73.34 -8.62
N THR A 480 -1.11 72.23 -8.61
CA THR A 480 0.37 72.06 -8.58
C THR A 480 1.21 72.34 -7.32
N ARG A 481 1.83 71.24 -6.83
CA ARG A 481 3.27 70.88 -6.91
C ARG A 481 4.25 71.49 -5.87
N GLU A 482 5.09 70.58 -5.35
CA GLU A 482 6.42 70.77 -4.71
C GLU A 482 6.39 71.46 -3.31
N THR A 483 7.21 71.15 -2.29
CA THR A 483 8.54 70.49 -2.17
C THR A 483 8.92 70.42 -0.66
N ILE A 484 9.77 69.45 -0.29
CA ILE A 484 11.00 69.57 0.54
C ILE A 484 10.94 69.57 2.10
N ASP A 485 12.08 69.11 2.64
CA ASP A 485 12.68 69.04 4.00
C ASP A 485 12.44 67.74 4.79
N GLU A 486 13.42 66.81 4.83
CA GLU A 486 14.79 66.81 5.42
C GLU A 486 14.75 66.27 6.86
N ASP A 487 15.45 65.14 7.09
CA ASP A 487 16.54 65.07 8.08
C ASP A 487 17.26 63.71 7.97
N GLU A 488 18.58 63.83 8.11
CA GLU A 488 19.67 62.89 7.83
C GLU A 488 19.88 61.86 8.97
N ASP A 489 20.55 60.75 8.65
CA ASP A 489 21.82 60.39 9.31
C ASP A 489 22.51 59.24 8.55
N GLU A 490 23.79 59.48 8.25
CA GLU A 490 24.74 58.68 7.48
C GLU A 490 25.32 57.51 8.29
N GLU A 491 25.77 56.45 7.59
CA GLU A 491 27.18 56.02 7.60
C GLU A 491 27.38 54.89 6.55
N ASP A 492 28.23 55.19 5.57
CA ASP A 492 28.76 54.30 4.54
C ASP A 492 29.87 53.37 5.11
N GLU A 493 30.00 52.15 4.58
CA GLU A 493 31.22 51.77 3.86
C GLU A 493 31.10 50.41 3.14
N GLN A 494 31.83 50.34 2.03
CA GLN A 494 31.81 49.40 0.92
C GLN A 494 32.65 48.14 1.20
N GLU A 495 32.31 47.00 0.55
CA GLU A 495 33.22 46.33 -0.40
C GLU A 495 32.63 45.02 -0.96
N GLU A 496 32.68 44.91 -2.29
CA GLU A 496 32.52 43.67 -3.05
C GLU A 496 33.69 42.70 -2.80
N SER A 497 33.45 41.38 -2.72
CA SER A 497 34.12 40.38 -3.59
C SER A 497 33.84 38.89 -3.28
N LYS A 498 33.39 38.20 -4.35
CA LYS A 498 33.67 36.81 -4.78
C LYS A 498 33.00 35.58 -4.12
N PRO A 499 32.63 34.56 -4.93
CA PRO A 499 31.86 33.40 -4.51
C PRO A 499 32.72 32.31 -3.86
N LYS A 500 32.27 31.76 -2.73
CA LYS A 500 32.93 30.63 -2.06
C LYS A 500 32.62 29.32 -2.77
N LYS A 501 33.71 28.70 -3.25
CA LYS A 501 33.82 27.33 -3.78
C LYS A 501 33.08 26.32 -2.88
N LYS A 502 32.11 25.59 -3.46
CA LYS A 502 31.58 24.35 -2.87
C LYS A 502 32.67 23.28 -2.91
N THR A 503 33.25 22.99 -1.76
CA THR A 503 34.13 21.84 -1.56
C THR A 503 33.31 20.55 -1.66
N ARG A 504 33.56 19.83 -2.76
CA ARG A 504 33.06 18.48 -3.03
C ARG A 504 33.62 17.52 -1.98
N ARG A 505 32.86 17.24 -0.91
CA ARG A 505 33.18 16.15 0.03
C ARG A 505 33.07 14.82 -0.73
N LYS A 506 34.21 14.17 -0.94
CA LYS A 506 34.30 12.78 -1.41
C LYS A 506 33.48 11.90 -0.43
N ARG A 507 32.41 11.28 -0.91
CA ARG A 507 31.77 10.14 -0.24
C ARG A 507 32.85 9.06 -0.04
N LYS A 508 33.10 8.68 1.22
CA LYS A 508 33.83 7.45 1.52
C LYS A 508 33.01 6.30 0.94
N LYS A 509 33.63 5.44 0.13
CA LYS A 509 33.07 4.13 -0.25
C LYS A 509 32.84 3.35 1.05
N GLU A 510 31.58 3.10 1.38
CA GLU A 510 31.24 2.05 2.35
C GLU A 510 31.69 0.71 1.76
N LYS A 511 32.44 -0.06 2.55
CA LYS A 511 32.88 -1.39 2.16
C LYS A 511 31.66 -2.32 2.12
N LYS A 512 31.44 -3.01 1.00
CA LYS A 512 30.49 -4.14 0.88
C LYS A 512 30.75 -5.13 2.04
N PRO A 513 29.70 -5.71 2.67
CA PRO A 513 29.89 -6.74 3.69
C PRO A 513 30.58 -7.94 3.04
N THR A 514 31.71 -8.37 3.61
CA THR A 514 32.40 -9.58 3.16
C THR A 514 31.61 -10.80 3.64
N GLU A 515 30.85 -11.42 2.75
CA GLU A 515 30.26 -12.74 2.96
C GLU A 515 31.37 -13.73 3.33
N LYS A 516 31.13 -14.54 4.37
CA LYS A 516 32.11 -15.56 4.80
C LYS A 516 32.20 -16.63 3.70
N PRO A 517 33.40 -17.11 3.33
CA PRO A 517 33.56 -18.15 2.31
C PRO A 517 32.94 -19.48 2.79
N LEU A 518 32.30 -20.20 1.86
CA LEU A 518 31.73 -21.53 2.11
C LEU A 518 32.84 -22.53 2.47
N THR A 519 32.57 -23.38 3.45
CA THR A 519 33.47 -24.46 3.91
C THR A 519 32.69 -25.76 4.12
N LEU A 520 33.37 -26.90 4.19
CA LEU A 520 32.76 -28.21 4.47
C LEU A 520 31.97 -28.27 5.80
N GLU A 521 32.30 -27.40 6.76
CA GLU A 521 31.61 -27.29 8.04
C GLU A 521 30.45 -26.29 8.04
N SER A 522 30.22 -25.61 6.91
CA SER A 522 29.10 -24.68 6.75
C SER A 522 27.78 -25.45 6.72
N ASN A 523 26.71 -24.75 7.06
CA ASN A 523 25.37 -25.33 7.01
C ASN A 523 25.03 -25.61 5.53
N ILE A 524 24.36 -26.71 5.24
CA ILE A 524 23.95 -27.02 3.87
C ILE A 524 22.99 -25.96 3.28
N GLN A 525 22.31 -25.16 4.12
CA GLN A 525 21.55 -23.99 3.68
C GLN A 525 22.41 -22.89 3.02
N ASP A 526 23.72 -22.85 3.31
CA ASP A 526 24.65 -21.89 2.70
C ASP A 526 25.11 -22.35 1.29
N ALA A 527 24.71 -23.55 0.84
CA ALA A 527 25.05 -24.09 -0.48
C ALA A 527 24.07 -23.63 -1.58
N PRO A 528 24.51 -23.59 -2.85
CA PRO A 528 23.68 -23.22 -3.99
C PRO A 528 22.38 -24.01 -4.14
N GLU A 529 21.33 -23.30 -4.53
CA GLU A 529 19.97 -23.82 -4.76
C GLU A 529 19.31 -24.55 -3.56
N VAL A 530 19.95 -24.56 -2.38
CA VAL A 530 19.37 -25.13 -1.15
C VAL A 530 18.48 -24.08 -0.47
N GLY A 531 17.23 -24.01 -0.94
CA GLY A 531 16.20 -23.23 -0.26
C GLY A 531 15.80 -23.84 1.09
N PRO A 532 15.04 -23.10 1.93
CA PRO A 532 14.58 -23.58 3.23
C PRO A 532 13.82 -24.91 3.17
N ALA A 533 13.05 -25.16 2.09
CA ALA A 533 12.34 -26.43 1.87
C ALA A 533 13.32 -27.60 1.63
N THR A 534 14.25 -27.45 0.69
CA THR A 534 15.29 -28.44 0.40
C THR A 534 16.16 -28.72 1.63
N PHE A 535 16.52 -27.68 2.40
CA PHE A 535 17.26 -27.82 3.65
C PHE A 535 16.55 -28.72 4.67
N ARG A 536 15.24 -28.59 4.84
CA ARG A 536 14.46 -29.41 5.78
C ARG A 536 14.46 -30.88 5.38
N GLU A 537 14.28 -31.18 4.11
CA GLU A 537 14.29 -32.57 3.62
C GLU A 537 15.70 -33.16 3.67
N PHE A 538 16.73 -32.39 3.33
CA PHE A 538 18.13 -32.78 3.51
C PHE A 538 18.41 -33.12 4.98
N LYS A 539 17.94 -32.30 5.92
CA LYS A 539 18.07 -32.57 7.36
C LYS A 539 17.37 -33.86 7.78
N ARG A 540 16.20 -34.18 7.22
CA ARG A 540 15.47 -35.44 7.50
C ARG A 540 16.23 -36.68 7.04
N ILE A 541 16.99 -36.58 5.95
CA ILE A 541 17.85 -37.67 5.46
C ILE A 541 19.29 -37.60 6.02
N GLY A 542 19.52 -36.78 7.06
CA GLY A 542 20.80 -36.69 7.77
C GLY A 542 21.85 -35.80 7.12
N ILE A 543 21.49 -34.98 6.15
CA ILE A 543 22.37 -34.01 5.49
C ILE A 543 22.17 -32.65 6.15
N VAL A 544 23.11 -32.25 7.02
CA VAL A 544 23.01 -30.98 7.78
C VAL A 544 24.14 -30.02 7.40
N LYS A 545 25.31 -30.56 7.06
CA LYS A 545 26.49 -29.81 6.66
C LYS A 545 26.84 -30.06 5.20
N VAL A 546 27.59 -29.12 4.62
CA VAL A 546 28.12 -29.24 3.26
C VAL A 546 28.92 -30.55 3.09
N LYS A 547 29.69 -30.99 4.10
CA LYS A 547 30.40 -32.28 4.05
C LYS A 547 29.48 -33.49 3.91
N ASP A 548 28.31 -33.48 4.54
CA ASP A 548 27.37 -34.61 4.49
C ASP A 548 26.74 -34.70 3.09
N PHE A 549 26.49 -33.53 2.49
CA PHE A 549 25.97 -33.40 1.14
C PHE A 549 26.99 -33.83 0.07
N MET A 550 28.26 -33.44 0.22
CA MET A 550 29.32 -33.79 -0.72
C MET A 550 29.79 -35.25 -0.60
N ALA A 551 29.47 -35.94 0.52
CA ALA A 551 29.88 -37.32 0.77
C ALA A 551 28.92 -38.38 0.20
N LYS A 552 27.67 -38.01 -0.12
CA LYS A 552 26.64 -38.91 -0.66
C LYS A 552 26.51 -38.78 -2.17
N SER A 553 26.17 -39.87 -2.86
CA SER A 553 25.90 -39.79 -4.31
C SER A 553 24.56 -39.10 -4.60
N PRO A 554 24.39 -38.43 -5.75
CA PRO A 554 23.10 -37.88 -6.16
C PRO A 554 21.94 -38.87 -6.09
N GLU A 555 22.17 -40.12 -6.50
CA GLU A 555 21.18 -41.18 -6.50
C GLU A 555 20.78 -41.59 -5.08
N GLU A 556 21.73 -41.68 -4.14
CA GLU A 556 21.45 -41.96 -2.73
C GLU A 556 20.61 -40.85 -2.09
N ILE A 557 20.91 -39.59 -2.41
CA ILE A 557 20.16 -38.43 -1.90
C ILE A 557 18.73 -38.48 -2.44
N VAL A 558 18.55 -38.61 -3.75
CA VAL A 558 17.21 -38.65 -4.37
C VAL A 558 16.40 -39.85 -3.90
N SER A 559 17.01 -41.03 -3.76
CA SER A 559 16.32 -42.21 -3.22
C SER A 559 15.82 -41.95 -1.80
N ALA A 560 16.67 -41.42 -0.92
CA ALA A 560 16.29 -41.10 0.46
C ALA A 560 15.21 -40.01 0.54
N LEU A 561 15.22 -39.04 -0.37
CA LEU A 561 14.17 -38.01 -0.47
C LEU A 561 12.84 -38.60 -0.94
N ASN A 562 12.87 -39.46 -1.96
CA ASN A 562 11.69 -40.12 -2.50
C ASN A 562 11.03 -41.05 -1.46
N GLU A 563 11.83 -41.77 -0.67
CA GLU A 563 11.34 -42.61 0.44
C GLU A 563 10.60 -41.79 1.51
N ASN A 564 10.95 -40.51 1.67
CA ASN A 564 10.28 -39.56 2.57
C ASN A 564 9.17 -38.74 1.87
N GLY A 565 8.75 -39.12 0.66
CA GLY A 565 7.67 -38.48 -0.08
C GLY A 565 8.05 -37.18 -0.80
N TYR A 566 9.33 -36.85 -0.90
CA TYR A 566 9.81 -35.65 -1.58
C TYR A 566 10.34 -35.97 -2.99
N THR A 567 9.46 -35.88 -4.00
CA THR A 567 9.75 -36.26 -5.39
C THR A 567 10.06 -35.08 -6.33
N ARG A 568 10.34 -33.90 -5.77
CA ARG A 568 10.45 -32.64 -6.53
C ARG A 568 11.85 -32.34 -7.07
N ILE A 569 12.87 -33.10 -6.66
CA ILE A 569 14.28 -32.89 -7.05
C ILE A 569 14.78 -34.12 -7.80
N SER A 570 15.34 -33.93 -8.98
CA SER A 570 15.91 -35.01 -9.79
C SER A 570 17.38 -35.29 -9.45
N VAL A 571 17.91 -36.38 -9.99
CA VAL A 571 19.34 -36.71 -9.87
C VAL A 571 20.20 -35.64 -10.56
N GLU A 572 19.74 -35.11 -11.69
CA GLU A 572 20.39 -34.02 -12.41
C GLU A 572 20.44 -32.74 -11.59
N ASP A 573 19.39 -32.44 -10.80
CA ASP A 573 19.36 -31.30 -9.89
C ASP A 573 20.39 -31.43 -8.77
N ILE A 574 20.42 -32.57 -8.07
CA ILE A 574 21.43 -32.80 -7.02
C ILE A 574 22.86 -32.77 -7.59
N THR A 575 23.06 -33.35 -8.78
CA THR A 575 24.35 -33.33 -9.47
C THR A 575 24.80 -31.90 -9.75
N ARG A 576 23.89 -31.05 -10.25
CA ARG A 576 24.15 -29.63 -10.47
C ARG A 576 24.52 -28.93 -9.17
N MET A 577 23.70 -29.09 -8.13
CA MET A 577 23.92 -28.46 -6.82
C MET A 577 25.27 -28.85 -6.21
N GLN A 578 25.67 -30.13 -6.31
CA GLN A 578 26.99 -30.58 -5.84
C GLN A 578 28.14 -29.95 -6.64
N GLN A 579 27.99 -29.79 -7.95
CA GLN A 579 29.01 -29.13 -8.79
C GLN A 579 29.17 -27.64 -8.46
N GLU A 580 28.07 -26.92 -8.26
CA GLU A 580 28.09 -25.51 -7.87
C GLU A 580 28.67 -25.32 -6.46
N THR A 581 28.27 -26.20 -5.52
CA THR A 581 28.83 -26.24 -4.16
C THR A 581 30.34 -26.49 -4.20
N GLN A 582 30.81 -27.44 -5.02
CA GLN A 582 32.23 -27.71 -5.20
C GLN A 582 32.97 -26.49 -5.76
N MET A 583 32.37 -25.76 -6.70
CA MET A 583 32.96 -24.55 -7.28
C MET A 583 33.15 -23.45 -6.23
N MET A 584 32.18 -23.26 -5.32
CA MET A 584 32.29 -22.32 -4.21
C MET A 584 33.33 -22.73 -3.16
N LEU A 585 33.47 -24.04 -2.90
CA LEU A 585 34.54 -24.56 -2.03
C LEU A 585 35.93 -24.34 -2.65
N ASP A 586 36.04 -24.53 -3.96
CA ASP A 586 37.29 -24.39 -4.71
C ASP A 586 37.71 -22.92 -4.91
N ILE A 587 36.75 -21.99 -4.94
CA ILE A 587 36.95 -20.56 -5.21
C ILE A 587 36.41 -19.74 -4.03
N PRO A 588 37.21 -19.58 -2.95
CA PRO A 588 36.77 -18.84 -1.77
C PRO A 588 36.42 -17.38 -2.10
N GLY A 589 35.17 -17.00 -1.83
CA GLY A 589 34.64 -15.66 -2.10
C GLY A 589 33.75 -15.57 -3.35
N LEU A 590 33.54 -16.67 -4.07
CA LEU A 590 32.52 -16.77 -5.11
C LEU A 590 31.13 -16.81 -4.44
N ARG A 591 30.20 -15.94 -4.87
CA ARG A 591 28.84 -15.88 -4.32
C ARG A 591 27.96 -16.98 -4.92
N VAL A 592 26.86 -17.31 -4.24
CA VAL A 592 25.93 -18.36 -4.67
C VAL A 592 25.39 -18.12 -6.09
N HIS A 593 24.93 -16.90 -6.39
CA HIS A 593 24.39 -16.58 -7.72
C HIS A 593 25.47 -16.56 -8.81
N ASP A 594 26.71 -16.17 -8.47
CA ASP A 594 27.84 -16.21 -9.41
C ASP A 594 28.13 -17.67 -9.82
N ALA A 595 28.12 -18.60 -8.86
CA ALA A 595 28.35 -20.02 -9.12
C ALA A 595 27.26 -20.64 -10.02
N VAL A 596 25.99 -20.30 -9.79
CA VAL A 596 24.85 -20.76 -10.63
C VAL A 596 24.98 -20.23 -12.07
N MET A 597 25.34 -18.96 -12.24
CA MET A 597 25.53 -18.37 -13.58
C MET A 597 26.69 -19.03 -14.32
N LEU A 598 27.83 -19.24 -13.65
CA LEU A 598 29.00 -19.91 -14.24
C LEU A 598 28.70 -21.36 -14.61
N HIS A 599 27.95 -22.08 -13.79
CA HIS A 599 27.48 -23.43 -14.12
C HIS A 599 26.63 -23.43 -15.39
N LYS A 600 25.70 -22.48 -15.52
CA LYS A 600 24.80 -22.37 -16.68
C LYS A 600 25.55 -22.07 -17.99
N VAL A 601 26.60 -21.25 -17.97
CA VAL A 601 27.49 -21.00 -19.14
C VAL A 601 28.61 -22.04 -19.30
N ASN A 602 28.43 -23.21 -18.71
CA ASN A 602 29.34 -24.34 -18.85
C ASN A 602 30.75 -24.19 -18.21
N VAL A 603 30.94 -23.23 -17.32
CA VAL A 603 32.19 -23.03 -16.56
C VAL A 603 32.09 -23.78 -15.21
N ARG A 604 32.67 -24.99 -15.15
CA ARG A 604 32.51 -25.91 -14.00
C ARG A 604 33.71 -26.01 -13.04
N SER A 605 34.78 -25.26 -13.24
CA SER A 605 35.98 -25.36 -12.38
C SER A 605 36.79 -24.08 -12.30
N LYS A 606 37.60 -23.93 -11.24
CA LYS A 606 38.57 -22.82 -11.11
C LYS A 606 39.55 -22.74 -12.29
N THR A 607 39.96 -23.89 -12.84
CA THR A 607 40.82 -23.97 -14.03
C THR A 607 40.11 -23.43 -15.26
N ALA A 608 38.85 -23.83 -15.48
CA ALA A 608 38.04 -23.33 -16.59
C ALA A 608 37.77 -21.83 -16.47
N LEU A 609 37.42 -21.35 -15.27
CA LEU A 609 37.15 -19.93 -15.01
C LEU A 609 38.39 -19.06 -15.21
N SER A 610 39.57 -19.52 -14.78
CA SER A 610 40.82 -18.74 -14.90
C SER A 610 41.30 -18.49 -16.34
N LYS A 611 40.80 -19.30 -17.29
CA LYS A 611 41.16 -19.27 -18.70
C LYS A 611 40.13 -18.56 -19.58
N GLN A 612 38.99 -18.14 -19.00
CA GLN A 612 37.98 -17.39 -19.73
C GLN A 612 38.53 -16.04 -20.17
N ASP A 613 38.11 -15.61 -21.36
CA ASP A 613 38.21 -14.22 -21.77
C ASP A 613 37.04 -13.42 -21.18
N GLN A 614 37.27 -12.16 -20.84
CA GLN A 614 36.24 -11.33 -20.19
C GLN A 614 35.09 -11.02 -21.15
N ASP A 615 35.38 -10.80 -22.44
CA ASP A 615 34.37 -10.44 -23.44
C ASP A 615 33.51 -11.67 -23.79
N GLU A 616 34.15 -12.83 -24.00
CA GLU A 616 33.45 -14.09 -24.27
C GLU A 616 32.54 -14.50 -23.09
N LEU A 617 33.05 -14.40 -21.85
CA LEU A 617 32.26 -14.73 -20.66
C LEU A 617 31.09 -13.78 -20.47
N TRP A 618 31.26 -12.48 -20.76
CA TRP A 618 30.16 -11.51 -20.71
C TRP A 618 29.08 -11.79 -21.75
N GLU A 619 29.45 -12.16 -22.97
CA GLU A 619 28.51 -12.52 -24.02
C GLU A 619 27.63 -13.71 -23.60
N GLU A 620 28.24 -14.77 -23.06
CA GLU A 620 27.52 -15.95 -22.58
C GLU A 620 26.64 -15.67 -21.35
N VAL A 621 27.16 -14.91 -20.37
CA VAL A 621 26.44 -14.60 -19.13
C VAL A 621 25.29 -13.63 -19.38
N SER A 622 25.50 -12.57 -20.17
CA SER A 622 24.45 -11.58 -20.47
C SER A 622 23.27 -12.18 -21.23
N ALA A 623 23.51 -13.20 -22.07
CA ALA A 623 22.47 -13.93 -22.80
C ALA A 623 21.53 -14.74 -21.89
N ILE A 624 21.96 -15.11 -20.68
CA ILE A 624 21.18 -15.92 -19.74
C ILE A 624 20.57 -15.11 -18.58
N VAL A 625 20.82 -13.80 -18.48
CA VAL A 625 20.30 -12.96 -17.38
C VAL A 625 18.77 -12.96 -17.33
N ASP A 626 18.12 -13.12 -18.48
CA ASP A 626 16.66 -13.19 -18.60
C ASP A 626 16.09 -14.62 -18.53
N ASP A 627 16.93 -15.66 -18.39
CA ASP A 627 16.49 -17.04 -18.19
C ASP A 627 15.70 -17.15 -16.88
N ASN A 628 14.52 -17.79 -16.92
CA ASN A 628 13.62 -17.92 -15.78
C ASN A 628 14.25 -18.61 -14.56
N HIS A 629 15.24 -19.48 -14.77
CA HIS A 629 15.99 -20.12 -13.69
C HIS A 629 16.96 -19.13 -13.03
N VAL A 630 17.68 -18.34 -13.84
CA VAL A 630 18.67 -17.34 -13.37
C VAL A 630 17.98 -16.16 -12.68
N ARG A 631 16.87 -15.66 -13.24
CA ARG A 631 16.07 -14.56 -12.65
C ARG A 631 15.60 -14.83 -11.22
N LYS A 632 15.33 -16.09 -10.86
CA LYS A 632 14.93 -16.48 -9.50
C LYS A 632 15.99 -16.15 -8.45
N PHE A 633 17.26 -16.08 -8.84
CA PHE A 633 18.40 -15.77 -7.98
C PHE A 633 18.84 -14.29 -8.05
N LEU A 634 18.32 -13.51 -9.00
CA LEU A 634 18.67 -12.10 -9.24
C LEU A 634 17.60 -11.11 -8.71
N ARG A 635 16.82 -11.47 -7.67
CA ARG A 635 15.58 -10.79 -7.21
C ARG A 635 15.66 -9.29 -6.84
N TRP A 636 16.80 -8.61 -7.01
CA TRP A 636 16.96 -7.16 -6.85
C TRP A 636 17.84 -6.57 -7.96
N ASP A 637 17.52 -5.36 -8.43
CA ASP A 637 18.24 -4.68 -9.54
C ASP A 637 19.76 -4.52 -9.32
N ASN A 638 20.22 -4.55 -8.06
CA ASN A 638 21.63 -4.46 -7.69
C ASN A 638 22.40 -5.80 -7.78
N LEU A 639 21.75 -6.88 -8.21
CA LEU A 639 22.34 -8.23 -8.32
C LEU A 639 22.60 -8.67 -9.76
N LYS A 640 22.16 -7.91 -10.77
CA LYS A 640 22.47 -8.25 -12.17
C LYS A 640 23.99 -8.20 -12.40
N PRO A 641 24.58 -9.21 -13.07
CA PRO A 641 26.01 -9.23 -13.31
C PRO A 641 26.42 -8.01 -14.14
N THR A 642 27.54 -7.38 -13.79
CA THR A 642 28.13 -6.33 -14.63
C THR A 642 29.34 -6.85 -15.41
N TYR A 643 29.69 -6.16 -16.49
CA TYR A 643 30.86 -6.49 -17.29
C TYR A 643 32.14 -6.50 -16.44
N GLU A 644 32.24 -5.61 -15.44
CA GLU A 644 33.38 -5.56 -14.51
C GLU A 644 33.42 -6.77 -13.56
N GLU A 645 32.28 -7.34 -13.17
CA GLU A 645 32.24 -8.51 -12.29
C GLU A 645 32.83 -9.76 -12.98
N MET A 646 32.81 -9.85 -14.32
CA MET A 646 33.46 -10.95 -15.04
C MET A 646 34.97 -10.99 -14.80
N ALA A 647 35.62 -9.82 -14.78
CA ALA A 647 37.04 -9.70 -14.44
C ALA A 647 37.32 -10.15 -13.00
N GLU A 648 36.43 -9.79 -12.06
CA GLU A 648 36.54 -10.20 -10.66
C GLU A 648 36.42 -11.72 -10.51
N TRP A 649 35.49 -12.36 -11.22
CA TRP A 649 35.32 -13.82 -11.22
C TRP A 649 36.56 -14.55 -11.78
N ILE A 650 37.09 -14.08 -12.91
CA ILE A 650 38.30 -14.64 -13.53
C ILE A 650 39.51 -14.49 -12.59
N GLU A 651 39.65 -13.34 -11.91
CA GLU A 651 40.71 -13.11 -10.93
C GLU A 651 40.56 -14.03 -9.70
N LEU A 652 39.35 -14.24 -9.19
CA LEU A 652 39.07 -15.21 -8.13
C LEU A 652 39.49 -16.63 -8.54
N GLY A 653 39.18 -17.05 -9.77
CA GLY A 653 39.63 -18.32 -10.34
C GLY A 653 41.16 -18.46 -10.38
N LYS A 654 41.86 -17.43 -10.87
CA LYS A 654 43.34 -17.37 -10.91
C LYS A 654 43.97 -17.42 -9.51
N LYS A 655 43.35 -16.74 -8.54
CA LYS A 655 43.78 -16.72 -7.13
C LYS A 655 43.55 -18.06 -6.43
N ALA A 656 42.48 -18.77 -6.77
CA ALA A 656 42.19 -20.11 -6.28
C ALA A 656 43.17 -21.16 -6.84
N LEU A 657 43.70 -20.97 -8.05
CA LEU A 657 44.73 -21.83 -8.65
C LEU A 657 46.12 -21.65 -8.03
N SER A 658 46.46 -20.45 -7.56
CA SER A 658 47.77 -20.16 -6.98
C SER A 658 47.93 -20.62 -5.53
N LYS A 659 46.85 -21.11 -4.90
CA LYS A 659 46.87 -21.73 -3.56
C LYS A 659 46.75 -23.26 -3.66
N PRO A 660 47.57 -24.05 -2.95
CA PRO A 660 47.37 -25.49 -2.88
C PRO A 660 46.02 -25.81 -2.21
N SER A 661 45.24 -26.73 -2.78
CA SER A 661 43.91 -27.09 -2.26
C SER A 661 44.03 -27.79 -0.90
N SER A 662 43.22 -27.37 0.07
CA SER A 662 43.14 -27.95 1.41
C SER A 662 42.35 -29.28 1.46
N THR A 663 42.40 -30.09 0.40
CA THR A 663 41.63 -31.35 0.26
C THR A 663 42.47 -32.63 0.26
N ASP A 664 43.77 -32.55 0.59
CA ASP A 664 44.62 -33.74 0.80
C ASP A 664 44.71 -34.15 2.29
N ALA A 665 43.56 -34.40 2.92
CA ALA A 665 43.50 -35.15 4.17
C ALA A 665 42.86 -36.52 3.88
N ALA A 666 43.72 -37.52 3.68
CA ALA A 666 43.39 -38.89 3.32
C ALA A 666 42.36 -39.53 4.27
N LEU A 667 41.36 -40.19 3.68
CA LEU A 667 40.52 -41.21 4.32
C LEU A 667 41.41 -42.43 4.64
N PRO A 668 41.38 -43.00 5.87
CA PRO A 668 42.09 -44.23 6.14
C PRO A 668 41.35 -45.42 5.50
N GLU A 669 42.12 -46.26 4.80
CA GLU A 669 41.69 -47.54 4.22
C GLU A 669 41.03 -48.45 5.26
N LYS A 670 39.95 -49.12 4.81
CA LYS A 670 39.28 -50.21 5.52
C LYS A 670 40.26 -51.35 5.83
N ALA A 671 40.49 -51.61 7.11
CA ALA A 671 41.04 -52.87 7.60
C ALA A 671 39.99 -53.59 8.46
N GLY A 672 39.87 -54.91 8.25
CA GLY A 672 39.34 -55.85 9.25
C GLY A 672 37.87 -56.21 9.12
N LYS A 673 37.60 -57.32 8.42
CA LYS A 673 36.62 -58.30 8.89
C LYS A 673 36.96 -58.62 10.34
N ASP A 674 35.98 -58.61 11.25
CA ASP A 674 35.95 -59.57 12.34
C ASP A 674 34.51 -59.80 12.80
N THR A 675 34.18 -61.08 12.81
CA THR A 675 33.00 -61.76 13.29
C THR A 675 32.82 -61.60 14.80
N TRP A 676 31.57 -61.52 15.26
CA TRP A 676 31.22 -61.88 16.64
C TRP A 676 30.13 -62.94 16.59
N ASP A 677 30.55 -64.17 16.87
CA ASP A 677 29.72 -65.28 17.29
C ASP A 677 29.22 -65.07 18.75
N GLU A 678 28.20 -65.85 19.06
CA GLU A 678 27.40 -65.94 20.29
C GLU A 678 28.17 -66.27 21.60
N GLU A 679 27.40 -66.19 22.69
CA GLU A 679 27.61 -66.73 24.05
C GLU A 679 28.34 -65.85 25.08
N THR A 680 27.57 -65.12 25.91
CA THR A 680 27.26 -65.38 27.34
C THR A 680 26.72 -64.14 28.04
#